data_AF-A0A7S1T2Y1-F1
#
_entry.id   AF-A0A7S1T2Y1-F1
#
_cell.length_a   1.000
_cell.length_b   1.000
_cell.length_c   1.000
_cell.angle_alpha   90.00
_cell.angle_beta   90.00
_cell.angle_gamma   90.00
#
_symmetry.space_group_name_H-M   'P 1'
#
loop_
_entity.id
_entity.type
_entity.pdbx_description
1 polymer ?
#
loop_
_entity_poly.entity_id
_entity_poly.type
_entity_poly.pdbx_seq_one_letter_code
_entity_poly.pdbx_strand_id
1 'polypeptide(L)'
;GAFLPVTDMSLQHQVVMANSGSDVDDDLPASFFCPIVGEVFTDPVIAPDGYTYERSAILEWIGSSGTSPFTRDPLGVDDLCPNKAMRDTISEWEAALARRAAVLNSAPKRVRWEDLDFSASSSYGPRQRIVGMGGFKQVQRASLKGLDVAVSSCRNGESVEVEAGVMHRLGCHPHIVRFYGLASDPQGVQHLVTAFARYGSLDNVLAELLEEDGVPNLAPLVQLAIAQQVCEAMQALSFAGVVHRDLAARNVLVLRQLSPSEPDSVSVQICDFGLSKPQYYMRSQQGAAGDCLPVRYMAPEAIERNRWSEKSDVWAFGVLMWEVATMCAIPYQSNGIYETDQGVQAGVCGGRLRLPQPPGCGDELFRVMCKCWEQQAGNRPTFRELRLLLQEVVVSIHTSAAVAQSAHPVVASPGQTIRGSLGLAGSLHEICRASSLMHVQEAMRAHVNSVELQKAACEKIMSLTTQAPNKAEAVRLGLLVDVQAAMRAHRGVVGVQEAACWAITNIAANNDGGRVEAVRLGLLADVQAAMRAHRGVVCVQEKACGAIQNIAHTNDGGKVEAVRLGLLADVQAAMSAHRGVVGVQEAACCAIRNIAGNNDGGKVEAVRLGLLADVQAAMSAHRGVVGVQEAACCAIRNIAGNNDGFKVEAVRLGLLTDVQAAMRAHRGVVCVQEKACGAIQNIAHTNDGGKVE
;
A
#
# COMPACT_ATOMS: atom_id res chain seq x y z
N GLY A 1 15.42 36.55 20.70
CA GLY A 1 16.09 36.71 19.40
C GLY A 1 17.59 36.74 19.63
N ALA A 2 18.24 35.60 19.40
CA ALA A 2 19.66 35.43 19.15
C ALA A 2 19.83 33.95 18.77
N PHE A 3 20.07 33.67 17.49
CA PHE A 3 20.51 32.36 17.03
C PHE A 3 21.95 32.17 17.53
N LEU A 4 22.22 31.07 18.23
CA LEU A 4 23.57 30.57 18.47
C LEU A 4 23.88 29.44 17.47
N PRO A 5 25.14 29.30 17.04
CA PRO A 5 25.52 28.48 15.89
C PRO A 5 25.61 27.00 16.25
N VAL A 6 25.15 26.14 15.33
CA VAL A 6 25.32 24.69 15.40
C VAL A 6 26.82 24.36 15.37
N THR A 7 27.36 23.83 16.46
CA THR A 7 28.73 23.31 16.51
C THR A 7 28.74 21.83 16.85
N ASP A 8 29.25 21.07 15.88
CA ASP A 8 29.97 19.80 15.99
C ASP A 8 29.19 18.54 16.42
N MET A 9 28.58 17.89 15.43
CA MET A 9 28.07 16.52 15.55
C MET A 9 29.23 15.52 15.72
N SER A 10 29.08 14.59 16.66
CA SER A 10 30.06 13.56 16.99
C SER A 10 30.57 12.75 15.78
N LEU A 11 31.86 12.41 15.81
CA LEU A 11 32.63 11.73 14.75
C LEU A 11 32.01 10.41 14.23
N GLN A 12 31.14 9.73 15.00
CA GLN A 12 30.46 8.52 14.54
C GLN A 12 29.33 8.80 13.53
N HIS A 13 28.68 9.97 13.60
CA HIS A 13 27.64 10.39 12.65
C HIS A 13 28.21 10.97 11.35
N GLN A 14 29.38 11.61 11.41
CA GLN A 14 30.05 12.14 10.21
C GLN A 14 30.45 11.03 9.21
N VAL A 15 30.79 9.83 9.68
CA VAL A 15 31.20 8.72 8.80
C VAL A 15 30.01 8.11 8.02
N VAL A 16 28.79 8.17 8.57
CA VAL A 16 27.57 7.70 7.88
C VAL A 16 27.08 8.75 6.87
N MET A 17 27.13 10.04 7.23
CA MET A 17 26.69 11.15 6.37
C MET A 17 27.71 11.52 5.27
N ALA A 18 29.01 11.32 5.50
CA ALA A 18 30.04 11.65 4.50
C ALA A 18 30.02 10.72 3.27
N ASN A 19 29.39 9.53 3.36
CA ASN A 19 29.29 8.59 2.25
C ASN A 19 28.02 8.74 1.38
N SER A 20 27.09 9.64 1.76
CA SER A 20 25.81 9.82 1.05
C SER A 20 25.70 11.14 0.27
N GLY A 21 26.82 11.82 0.01
CA GLY A 21 26.94 13.14 -0.65
C GLY A 21 25.78 13.59 -1.55
N SER A 22 24.74 14.16 -0.95
CA SER A 22 23.73 15.07 -1.50
C SER A 22 22.82 15.47 -0.33
N ASP A 23 22.36 16.72 -0.27
CA ASP A 23 21.50 17.30 0.77
C ASP A 23 20.37 16.34 1.26
N VAL A 24 20.64 15.57 2.32
CA VAL A 24 19.68 14.68 3.00
C VAL A 24 19.09 15.46 4.17
N ASP A 25 18.23 16.43 3.86
CA ASP A 25 17.49 17.19 4.86
C ASP A 25 16.00 16.84 4.67
N ASP A 26 15.56 15.67 5.20
CA ASP A 26 14.11 15.35 5.42
C ASP A 26 13.79 13.92 5.96
N ASP A 27 14.75 13.06 6.33
CA ASP A 27 14.44 11.67 6.74
C ASP A 27 14.33 11.44 8.27
N LEU A 28 14.72 12.42 9.10
CA LEU A 28 14.57 12.31 10.55
C LEU A 28 13.24 12.92 11.00
N PRO A 29 12.34 12.13 11.63
CA PRO A 29 11.11 12.67 12.19
C PRO A 29 11.38 13.83 13.14
N ALA A 30 10.68 14.95 12.98
CA ALA A 30 10.84 16.12 13.85
C ALA A 30 10.66 15.78 15.35
N SER A 31 9.91 14.72 15.65
CA SER A 31 9.70 14.19 17.01
C SER A 31 10.95 13.61 17.66
N PHE A 32 12.02 13.33 16.91
CA PHE A 32 13.27 12.79 17.45
C PHE A 32 14.21 13.89 17.96
N PHE A 33 13.89 15.15 17.68
CA PHE A 33 14.71 16.28 18.07
C PHE A 33 14.31 16.83 19.44
N CYS A 34 15.31 17.08 20.28
CA CYS A 34 15.13 17.75 21.55
C CYS A 34 14.77 19.22 21.32
N PRO A 35 13.69 19.73 21.92
CA PRO A 35 13.28 21.11 21.72
C PRO A 35 14.23 22.16 22.32
N ILE A 36 15.11 21.77 23.26
CA ILE A 36 16.07 22.68 23.89
C ILE A 36 17.34 22.81 23.04
N VAL A 37 17.92 21.68 22.62
CA VAL A 37 19.21 21.66 21.91
C VAL A 37 19.08 21.56 20.39
N GLY A 38 17.91 21.17 19.87
CA GLY A 38 17.68 21.00 18.43
C GLY A 38 18.40 19.80 17.81
N GLU A 39 18.90 18.89 18.63
CA GLU A 39 19.61 17.66 18.23
C GLU A 39 18.77 16.42 18.52
N VAL A 40 19.10 15.30 17.87
CA VAL A 40 18.43 14.01 18.11
C VAL A 40 18.64 13.54 19.55
N PHE A 41 17.58 13.05 20.19
CA PHE A 41 17.68 12.54 21.56
C PHE A 41 18.68 11.39 21.69
N THR A 42 19.61 11.50 22.64
CA THR A 42 20.54 10.44 23.03
C THR A 42 20.11 9.81 24.35
N ASP A 43 19.72 10.61 25.34
CA ASP A 43 19.18 10.17 26.63
C ASP A 43 17.85 10.90 26.93
N PRO A 44 16.78 10.58 26.19
CA PRO A 44 15.51 11.29 26.34
C PRO A 44 14.88 11.01 27.71
N VAL A 45 14.38 12.08 28.34
CA VAL A 45 13.57 12.06 29.55
C VAL A 45 12.25 12.78 29.29
N ILE A 46 11.18 12.31 29.92
CA ILE A 46 9.85 12.90 29.84
C ILE A 46 9.51 13.56 31.18
N ALA A 47 9.00 14.78 31.13
CA ALA A 47 8.49 15.50 32.29
C ALA A 47 6.99 15.23 32.49
N PRO A 48 6.41 15.54 33.66
CA PRO A 48 4.98 15.32 33.93
C PRO A 48 4.04 16.12 33.02
N ASP A 49 4.54 17.18 32.38
CA ASP A 49 3.83 17.97 31.38
C ASP A 49 3.67 17.25 30.02
N GLY A 50 4.27 16.06 29.87
CA GLY A 50 4.18 15.22 28.68
C GLY A 50 5.23 15.53 27.61
N TYR A 51 6.10 16.52 27.83
CA TYR A 51 7.17 16.86 26.89
C TYR A 51 8.44 16.04 27.14
N THR A 52 9.11 15.68 26.05
CA THR A 52 10.38 14.95 26.08
C THR A 52 11.55 15.91 25.84
N TYR A 53 12.60 15.77 26.64
CA TYR A 53 13.80 16.59 26.60
C TYR A 53 15.04 15.70 26.66
N GLU A 54 16.17 16.23 26.20
CA GLU A 54 17.47 15.61 26.40
C GLU A 54 17.88 15.80 27.88
N ARG A 55 18.32 14.73 28.55
CA ARG A 55 18.55 14.74 29.99
C ARG A 55 19.53 15.85 30.40
N SER A 56 20.65 15.97 29.70
CA SER A 56 21.66 16.99 30.03
C SER A 56 21.09 18.40 29.95
N ALA A 57 20.33 18.69 28.90
CA ALA A 57 19.77 20.00 28.61
C ALA A 57 18.67 20.41 29.61
N ILE A 58 17.77 19.50 29.96
CA ILE A 58 16.67 19.82 30.90
C ILE A 58 17.18 19.97 32.34
N LEU A 59 18.23 19.24 32.74
CA LEU A 59 18.82 19.39 34.06
C LEU A 59 19.48 20.77 34.24
N GLU A 60 20.15 21.28 33.20
CA GLU A 60 20.72 22.63 33.19
C GLU A 60 19.61 23.70 33.23
N TRP A 61 18.53 23.49 32.48
CA TRP A 61 17.37 24.39 32.48
C TRP A 61 16.67 24.45 33.85
N ILE A 62 16.45 23.29 34.49
CA ILE A 62 15.86 23.23 35.84
C ILE A 62 16.79 23.90 36.86
N GLY A 63 18.11 23.68 36.76
CA GLY A 63 19.09 24.30 37.66
C GLY A 63 19.12 25.83 37.59
N SER A 64 18.74 26.42 36.46
CA SER A 64 18.71 27.89 36.27
C SER A 64 17.33 28.52 36.48
N SER A 65 16.26 27.84 36.10
CA SER A 65 14.90 28.40 36.07
C SER A 65 13.91 27.76 37.05
N GLY A 66 14.15 26.52 37.49
CA GLY A 66 13.24 25.74 38.33
C GLY A 66 11.88 25.44 37.70
N THR A 67 11.74 25.56 36.37
CA THR A 67 10.44 25.44 35.67
C THR A 67 10.52 24.65 34.37
N SER A 68 9.38 24.20 33.86
CA SER A 68 9.24 23.60 32.53
C SER A 68 9.57 24.63 31.42
N PRO A 69 10.40 24.28 30.41
CA PRO A 69 10.67 25.15 29.26
C PRO A 69 9.43 25.58 28.47
N PHE A 70 8.39 24.73 28.43
CA PHE A 70 7.18 24.97 27.65
C PHE A 70 6.04 25.56 28.50
N THR A 71 5.69 24.91 29.60
CA THR A 71 4.52 25.32 30.39
C THR A 71 4.86 26.41 31.41
N ARG A 72 6.14 26.55 31.77
CA ARG A 72 6.65 27.42 32.84
C ARG A 72 6.15 27.06 34.24
N ASP A 73 5.55 25.89 34.40
CA ASP A 73 5.17 25.37 35.72
C ASP A 73 6.42 24.91 36.49
N PRO A 74 6.38 24.87 37.84
CA PRO A 74 7.48 24.33 38.64
C PRO A 74 7.83 22.90 38.22
N LEU A 75 9.11 22.65 37.98
CA LEU A 75 9.60 21.34 37.55
C LEU A 75 10.89 21.00 38.30
N GLY A 76 10.88 19.92 39.07
CA GLY A 76 12.02 19.39 39.79
C GLY A 76 12.77 18.32 38.99
N VAL A 77 14.02 18.07 39.38
CA VAL A 77 14.84 16.99 38.79
C VAL A 77 14.21 15.62 39.03
N ASP A 78 13.60 15.42 40.20
CA ASP A 78 12.98 14.15 40.60
C ASP A 78 11.68 13.85 39.83
N ASP A 79 11.13 14.85 39.13
CA ASP A 79 9.91 14.71 38.32
C ASP A 79 10.21 14.12 36.92
N LEU A 80 11.48 14.01 36.53
CA LEU A 80 11.90 13.54 35.20
C LEU A 80 11.99 12.01 35.15
N CYS A 81 11.23 11.40 34.25
CA CYS A 81 11.27 9.97 33.99
C CYS A 81 12.07 9.66 32.72
N PRO A 82 12.91 8.60 32.68
CA PRO A 82 13.53 8.15 31.43
C PRO A 82 12.47 7.79 30.37
N ASN A 83 12.56 8.38 29.16
CA ASN A 83 11.67 8.06 28.06
C ASN A 83 12.25 6.92 27.21
N LYS A 84 12.14 5.69 27.73
CA LYS A 84 12.63 4.49 27.05
C LYS A 84 11.96 4.27 25.69
N ALA A 85 10.67 4.59 25.56
CA ALA A 85 9.94 4.44 24.31
C ALA A 85 10.53 5.31 23.19
N MET A 86 10.87 6.57 23.47
CA MET A 86 11.54 7.44 22.49
C MET A 86 12.91 6.90 22.09
N ARG A 87 13.70 6.44 23.07
CA ARG A 87 15.02 5.85 22.84
C ARG A 87 14.96 4.60 21.95
N ASP A 88 14.05 3.68 22.29
CA ASP A 88 13.88 2.44 21.53
C ASP A 88 13.41 2.74 20.09
N THR A 89 12.52 3.71 19.92
CA THR A 89 12.03 4.15 18.60
C THR A 89 13.17 4.71 17.73
N ILE A 90 14.05 5.53 18.30
CA ILE A 90 15.23 6.08 17.61
C ILE A 90 16.20 4.94 17.23
N SER A 91 16.50 4.02 18.16
CA SER A 91 17.38 2.88 17.90
C SER A 91 16.83 1.91 16.84
N GLU A 92 15.53 1.66 16.82
CA GLU A 92 14.88 0.85 15.78
C GLU A 92 14.99 1.49 14.40
N TRP A 93 14.82 2.82 14.33
CA TRP A 93 14.97 3.60 13.10
C TRP A 93 16.42 3.56 12.59
N GLU A 94 17.41 3.77 13.46
CA GLU A 94 18.83 3.66 13.13
C GLU A 94 19.21 2.26 12.62
N ALA A 95 18.72 1.21 13.30
CA ALA A 95 18.95 -0.16 12.88
C ALA A 95 18.29 -0.47 11.52
N ALA A 96 17.13 0.12 11.21
CA ALA A 96 16.48 -0.02 9.92
C ALA A 96 17.27 0.68 8.80
N LEU A 97 17.82 1.86 9.08
CA LEU A 97 18.69 2.59 8.18
C LEU A 97 19.99 1.81 7.91
N ALA A 98 20.61 1.23 8.94
CA ALA A 98 21.81 0.40 8.82
C ALA A 98 21.55 -0.87 7.98
N ARG A 99 20.40 -1.54 8.17
CA ARG A 99 20.00 -2.68 7.32
C ARG A 99 19.83 -2.29 5.86
N ARG A 100 19.24 -1.11 5.58
CA ARG A 100 19.12 -0.55 4.23
C ARG A 100 20.48 -0.27 3.61
N ALA A 101 21.38 0.37 4.35
CA ALA A 101 22.75 0.65 3.90
C ALA A 101 23.55 -0.63 3.61
N ALA A 102 23.38 -1.69 4.41
CA ALA A 102 24.05 -2.97 4.20
C ALA A 102 23.60 -3.67 2.89
N VAL A 103 22.32 -3.56 2.51
CA VAL A 103 21.82 -4.10 1.23
C VAL A 103 22.40 -3.33 0.06
N LEU A 104 22.50 -2.00 0.15
CA LEU A 104 23.04 -1.14 -0.91
C LEU A 104 24.52 -1.43 -1.24
N ASN A 105 25.29 -1.91 -0.26
CA ASN A 105 26.72 -2.23 -0.40
C ASN A 105 27.02 -3.70 -0.72
N SER A 106 26.00 -4.54 -0.89
CA SER A 106 26.18 -5.98 -1.13
C SER A 106 26.27 -6.31 -2.63
N ALA A 107 27.09 -7.31 -2.98
CA ALA A 107 27.22 -7.77 -4.36
C ALA A 107 25.91 -8.37 -4.90
N PRO A 108 25.63 -8.27 -6.22
CA PRO A 108 24.45 -8.86 -6.83
C PRO A 108 24.35 -10.36 -6.56
N LYS A 109 23.14 -10.85 -6.29
CA LYS A 109 22.88 -12.28 -6.13
C LYS A 109 23.31 -13.06 -7.37
N ARG A 110 23.82 -14.28 -7.18
CA ARG A 110 24.18 -15.22 -8.26
C ARG A 110 23.14 -16.34 -8.34
N VAL A 111 22.76 -16.69 -9.56
CA VAL A 111 21.91 -17.84 -9.91
C VAL A 111 22.78 -18.84 -10.66
N ARG A 112 22.71 -20.13 -10.31
CA ARG A 112 23.43 -21.17 -11.04
C ARG A 112 22.72 -21.40 -12.37
N TRP A 113 23.48 -21.47 -13.47
CA TRP A 113 22.89 -21.63 -14.79
C TRP A 113 22.13 -22.95 -14.92
N GLU A 114 22.58 -24.00 -14.24
CA GLU A 114 21.96 -25.32 -14.24
C GLU A 114 20.60 -25.35 -13.52
N ASP A 115 20.30 -24.34 -12.69
CA ASP A 115 18.99 -24.20 -12.04
C ASP A 115 17.93 -23.56 -12.97
N LEU A 116 18.32 -23.08 -14.16
CA LEU A 116 17.43 -22.49 -15.16
C LEU A 116 16.95 -23.55 -16.15
N ASP A 117 15.64 -23.84 -16.13
CA ASP A 117 15.00 -24.77 -17.05
C ASP A 117 14.39 -24.05 -18.26
N PHE A 118 15.06 -24.17 -19.40
CA PHE A 118 14.59 -23.67 -20.71
C PHE A 118 13.73 -24.69 -21.48
N SER A 119 13.41 -25.84 -20.90
CA SER A 119 12.52 -26.84 -21.51
C SER A 119 11.04 -26.52 -21.26
N ALA A 120 10.71 -25.79 -20.19
CA ALA A 120 9.36 -25.28 -19.92
C ALA A 120 8.80 -24.41 -21.06
N SER A 121 9.67 -23.81 -21.88
CA SER A 121 9.32 -23.04 -23.07
C SER A 121 9.09 -23.90 -24.33
N SER A 122 9.12 -25.24 -24.24
CA SER A 122 8.85 -26.17 -25.37
C SER A 122 7.36 -26.49 -25.60
N SER A 123 6.50 -26.25 -24.62
CA SER A 123 5.03 -26.44 -24.69
C SER A 123 4.32 -25.43 -25.62
N TYR A 124 5.08 -24.45 -26.07
CA TYR A 124 4.71 -23.26 -26.82
C TYR A 124 5.72 -23.19 -27.97
N GLY A 125 5.29 -23.19 -29.23
CA GLY A 125 6.15 -23.51 -30.39
C GLY A 125 7.45 -22.68 -30.50
N PRO A 126 8.36 -22.99 -31.45
CA PRO A 126 9.70 -22.40 -31.53
C PRO A 126 9.78 -20.85 -31.57
N ARG A 127 8.68 -20.16 -31.90
CA ARG A 127 8.55 -18.68 -31.83
C ARG A 127 8.33 -18.11 -30.41
N GLN A 128 7.98 -18.93 -29.41
CA GLN A 128 7.72 -18.49 -28.03
C GLN A 128 8.90 -18.73 -27.06
N ARG A 129 10.05 -19.22 -27.56
CA ARG A 129 11.30 -19.34 -26.79
C ARG A 129 12.03 -18.01 -26.58
N ILE A 130 11.98 -17.13 -27.58
CA ILE A 130 12.50 -15.76 -27.51
C ILE A 130 11.29 -14.86 -27.29
N VAL A 131 11.22 -14.23 -26.13
CA VAL A 131 10.05 -13.41 -25.74
C VAL A 131 10.21 -11.97 -26.21
N GLY A 132 11.44 -11.50 -26.34
CA GLY A 132 11.74 -10.18 -26.88
C GLY A 132 13.11 -10.19 -27.55
N MET A 133 13.17 -9.56 -28.73
CA MET A 133 14.40 -9.37 -29.48
C MET A 133 14.52 -7.87 -29.81
N GLY A 134 15.15 -7.11 -28.92
CA GLY A 134 15.46 -5.69 -29.14
C GLY A 134 16.80 -5.48 -29.84
N GLY A 135 17.15 -4.22 -30.12
CA GLY A 135 18.43 -3.83 -30.73
C GLY A 135 19.66 -4.19 -29.87
N PHE A 136 19.50 -4.23 -28.55
CA PHE A 136 20.61 -4.37 -27.59
C PHE A 136 20.59 -5.66 -26.76
N LYS A 137 19.39 -6.21 -26.51
CA LYS A 137 19.18 -7.37 -25.62
C LYS A 137 18.40 -8.48 -26.28
N GLN A 138 18.75 -9.71 -25.91
CA GLN A 138 17.97 -10.91 -26.21
C GLN A 138 17.35 -11.40 -24.91
N VAL A 139 16.03 -11.67 -24.92
CA VAL A 139 15.30 -12.16 -23.74
C VAL A 139 14.67 -13.52 -24.02
N GLN A 140 14.92 -14.46 -23.13
CA GLN A 140 14.38 -15.81 -23.17
C GLN A 140 13.58 -16.10 -21.90
N ARG A 141 12.53 -16.91 -22.01
CA ARG A 141 11.79 -17.42 -20.84
C ARG A 141 12.41 -18.71 -20.34
N ALA A 142 12.57 -18.82 -19.02
CA ALA A 142 12.99 -20.03 -18.33
C ALA A 142 12.16 -20.24 -17.06
N SER A 143 12.30 -21.41 -16.43
CA SER A 143 11.80 -21.67 -15.08
C SER A 143 12.95 -21.75 -14.08
N LEU A 144 12.82 -21.05 -12.95
CA LEU A 144 13.75 -21.12 -11.82
C LEU A 144 12.99 -21.65 -10.61
N LYS A 145 13.23 -22.92 -10.23
CA LYS A 145 12.53 -23.58 -9.11
C LYS A 145 10.99 -23.50 -9.21
N GLY A 146 10.45 -23.62 -10.42
CA GLY A 146 9.01 -23.54 -10.68
C GLY A 146 8.45 -22.11 -10.87
N LEU A 147 9.29 -21.08 -10.76
CA LEU A 147 8.91 -19.69 -11.05
C LEU A 147 9.24 -19.34 -12.50
N ASP A 148 8.33 -18.70 -13.22
CA ASP A 148 8.60 -18.14 -14.54
C ASP A 148 9.55 -16.93 -14.43
N VAL A 149 10.66 -17.00 -15.16
CA VAL A 149 11.69 -15.95 -15.20
C VAL A 149 12.04 -15.54 -16.62
N ALA A 150 12.46 -14.29 -16.77
CA ALA A 150 13.09 -13.77 -17.98
C ALA A 150 14.61 -13.80 -17.79
N VAL A 151 15.33 -14.39 -18.75
CA VAL A 151 16.79 -14.45 -18.81
C VAL A 151 17.23 -13.58 -19.96
N SER A 152 18.00 -12.53 -19.69
CA SER A 152 18.45 -11.57 -20.70
C SER A 152 19.96 -11.35 -20.71
N SER A 153 20.51 -11.14 -21.90
CA SER A 153 21.92 -10.82 -22.11
C SER A 153 22.11 -9.68 -23.12
N CYS A 154 23.24 -8.99 -23.01
CA CYS A 154 23.66 -7.97 -23.97
C CYS A 154 24.25 -8.64 -25.22
N ARG A 155 23.79 -8.25 -26.42
CA ARG A 155 24.26 -8.86 -27.68
C ARG A 155 25.75 -8.70 -27.95
N ASN A 156 26.35 -7.62 -27.46
CA ASN A 156 27.74 -7.27 -27.74
C ASN A 156 28.73 -7.80 -26.67
N GLY A 157 28.26 -8.63 -25.73
CA GLY A 157 29.09 -9.11 -24.62
C GLY A 157 29.40 -8.04 -23.57
N GLU A 158 28.68 -6.91 -23.58
CA GLU A 158 28.78 -5.90 -22.53
C GLU A 158 28.35 -6.47 -21.17
N SER A 159 29.05 -6.05 -20.12
CA SER A 159 28.78 -6.51 -18.76
C SER A 159 27.43 -6.00 -18.27
N VAL A 160 26.60 -6.93 -17.78
CA VAL A 160 25.31 -6.64 -17.14
C VAL A 160 25.47 -6.33 -15.64
N GLU A 161 26.69 -6.26 -15.10
CA GLU A 161 26.92 -6.08 -13.66
C GLU A 161 26.45 -4.72 -13.13
N VAL A 162 26.53 -3.66 -13.96
CA VAL A 162 26.05 -2.33 -13.58
C VAL A 162 24.53 -2.35 -13.41
N GLU A 163 23.83 -2.91 -14.39
CA GLU A 163 22.37 -3.08 -14.37
C GLU A 163 21.92 -4.01 -13.25
N ALA A 164 22.62 -5.13 -13.04
CA ALA A 164 22.38 -6.02 -11.91
C ALA A 164 22.58 -5.32 -10.56
N GLY A 165 23.55 -4.41 -10.45
CA GLY A 165 23.77 -3.60 -9.26
C GLY A 165 22.58 -2.68 -8.97
N VAL A 166 22.03 -2.01 -10.00
CA VAL A 166 20.81 -1.19 -9.86
C VAL A 166 19.63 -2.05 -9.41
N MET A 167 19.40 -3.17 -10.10
CA MET A 167 18.29 -4.09 -9.80
C MET A 167 18.44 -4.78 -8.43
N HIS A 168 19.66 -5.06 -7.98
CA HIS A 168 19.91 -5.65 -6.66
C HIS A 168 19.56 -4.67 -5.53
N ARG A 169 19.85 -3.38 -5.74
CA ARG A 169 19.52 -2.31 -4.78
C ARG A 169 18.02 -2.00 -4.72
N LEU A 170 17.33 -2.07 -5.86
CA LEU A 170 15.96 -1.54 -6.01
C LEU A 170 14.88 -2.57 -6.32
N GLY A 171 15.24 -3.82 -6.64
CA GLY A 171 14.33 -4.86 -7.14
C GLY A 171 13.34 -5.45 -6.12
N CYS A 172 13.25 -4.87 -4.92
CA CYS A 172 12.17 -5.12 -3.97
C CYS A 172 11.01 -4.12 -4.07
N HIS A 173 11.18 -3.03 -4.84
CA HIS A 173 10.12 -2.06 -5.07
C HIS A 173 8.99 -2.66 -5.93
N PRO A 174 7.70 -2.43 -5.62
CA PRO A 174 6.57 -3.06 -6.31
C PRO A 174 6.49 -2.72 -7.81
N HIS A 175 7.00 -1.55 -8.21
CA HIS A 175 6.96 -1.04 -9.58
C HIS A 175 8.32 -1.07 -10.32
N ILE A 176 9.28 -1.82 -9.79
CA ILE A 176 10.57 -2.09 -10.47
C ILE A 176 10.65 -3.59 -10.72
N VAL A 177 11.10 -3.99 -11.91
CA VAL A 177 11.17 -5.40 -12.27
C VAL A 177 11.97 -6.20 -11.23
N ARG A 178 11.35 -7.26 -10.72
CA ARG A 178 11.96 -8.07 -9.67
C ARG A 178 13.18 -8.82 -10.21
N PHE A 179 14.30 -8.72 -9.49
CA PHE A 179 15.56 -9.34 -9.84
C PHE A 179 15.88 -10.54 -8.95
N TYR A 180 16.25 -11.64 -9.58
CA TYR A 180 16.60 -12.90 -8.90
C TYR A 180 18.12 -13.09 -8.81
N GLY A 181 18.88 -12.60 -9.79
CA GLY A 181 20.33 -12.61 -9.77
C GLY A 181 20.98 -12.63 -11.15
N LEU A 182 22.31 -12.72 -11.17
CA LEU A 182 23.13 -12.94 -12.36
C LEU A 182 23.40 -14.43 -12.54
N ALA A 183 23.24 -14.92 -13.76
CA ALA A 183 23.66 -16.26 -14.16
C ALA A 183 24.75 -16.17 -15.24
N SER A 184 25.66 -17.15 -15.28
CA SER A 184 26.69 -17.24 -16.32
C SER A 184 26.48 -18.53 -17.09
N ASP A 185 26.31 -18.44 -18.40
CA ASP A 185 26.13 -19.62 -19.24
C ASP A 185 27.45 -20.41 -19.40
N PRO A 186 27.43 -21.62 -20.00
CA PRO A 186 28.64 -22.42 -20.19
C PRO A 186 29.70 -21.76 -21.08
N GLN A 187 29.36 -20.72 -21.82
CA GLN A 187 30.29 -19.93 -22.63
C GLN A 187 30.87 -18.74 -21.85
N GLY A 188 30.45 -18.54 -20.60
CA GLY A 188 30.90 -17.46 -19.71
C GLY A 188 30.16 -16.14 -19.91
N VAL A 189 29.12 -16.10 -20.74
CA VAL A 189 28.32 -14.88 -20.95
C VAL A 189 27.44 -14.67 -19.73
N GLN A 190 27.39 -13.43 -19.21
CA GLN A 190 26.55 -13.07 -18.08
C GLN A 190 25.13 -12.72 -18.53
N HIS A 191 24.14 -13.21 -17.77
CA HIS A 191 22.72 -13.02 -18.00
C HIS A 191 22.04 -12.46 -16.75
N LEU A 192 21.10 -11.54 -16.92
CA LEU A 192 20.18 -11.07 -15.88
C LEU A 192 19.02 -12.04 -15.77
N VAL A 193 18.68 -12.43 -14.55
CA VAL A 193 17.49 -13.25 -14.25
C VAL A 193 16.47 -12.39 -13.51
N THR A 194 15.36 -12.08 -14.17
CA THR A 194 14.28 -11.22 -13.65
C THR A 194 12.92 -11.92 -13.69
N ALA A 195 11.91 -11.33 -13.05
CA ALA A 195 10.53 -11.80 -13.16
C ALA A 195 10.02 -11.72 -14.60
N PHE A 196 9.33 -12.79 -15.02
CA PHE A 196 8.70 -12.84 -16.32
C PHE A 196 7.37 -12.07 -16.33
N ALA A 197 7.26 -11.05 -17.17
CA ALA A 197 6.01 -10.32 -17.39
C ALA A 197 5.20 -10.99 -18.50
N ARG A 198 4.17 -11.74 -18.12
CA ARG A 198 3.37 -12.56 -19.06
C ARG A 198 2.63 -11.78 -20.14
N TYR A 199 2.32 -10.50 -19.91
CA TYR A 199 1.63 -9.62 -20.87
C TYR A 199 2.61 -8.77 -21.69
N GLY A 200 3.92 -8.89 -21.44
CA GLY A 200 4.93 -8.14 -22.17
C GLY A 200 5.03 -6.67 -21.76
N SER A 201 5.54 -5.86 -22.68
CA SER A 201 5.74 -4.42 -22.53
C SER A 201 4.46 -3.63 -22.82
N LEU A 202 4.34 -2.45 -22.23
CA LEU A 202 3.16 -1.60 -22.29
C LEU A 202 2.84 -1.16 -23.71
N ASP A 203 3.84 -0.91 -24.54
CA ASP A 203 3.65 -0.59 -25.96
C ASP A 203 2.93 -1.70 -26.74
N ASN A 204 3.32 -2.96 -26.55
CA ASN A 204 2.66 -4.10 -27.17
C ASN A 204 1.22 -4.25 -26.65
N VAL A 205 1.00 -4.11 -25.34
CA VAL A 205 -0.34 -4.20 -24.74
C VAL A 205 -1.27 -3.09 -25.26
N LEU A 206 -0.76 -1.86 -25.39
CA LEU A 206 -1.55 -0.74 -25.93
C LEU A 206 -1.84 -0.90 -27.43
N ALA A 207 -0.90 -1.45 -28.19
CA ALA A 207 -1.13 -1.77 -29.60
C ALA A 207 -2.20 -2.86 -29.77
N GLU A 208 -2.16 -3.93 -28.97
CA GLU A 208 -3.17 -4.99 -28.97
C GLU A 208 -4.58 -4.45 -28.64
N LEU A 209 -4.70 -3.60 -27.61
CA LEU A 209 -5.97 -2.98 -27.23
C LEU A 209 -6.56 -2.08 -28.33
N LEU A 210 -5.70 -1.42 -29.12
CA LEU A 210 -6.13 -0.59 -30.24
C LEU A 210 -6.71 -1.45 -31.40
N GLU A 211 -6.20 -2.67 -31.58
CA GLU A 211 -6.65 -3.60 -32.62
C GLU A 211 -7.93 -4.38 -32.24
N GLU A 212 -8.07 -4.85 -30.98
CA GLU A 212 -9.15 -5.76 -30.57
C GLU A 212 -10.50 -5.07 -30.32
N ASP A 213 -10.53 -3.92 -29.63
CA ASP A 213 -11.77 -3.30 -29.15
C ASP A 213 -12.18 -2.04 -29.95
N GLY A 214 -11.31 -1.54 -30.84
CA GLY A 214 -11.51 -0.26 -31.53
C GLY A 214 -11.65 0.93 -30.57
N VAL A 215 -11.29 0.76 -29.29
CA VAL A 215 -11.34 1.79 -28.26
C VAL A 215 -10.14 2.70 -28.48
N PRO A 216 -10.35 3.95 -28.93
CA PRO A 216 -9.24 4.79 -29.38
C PRO A 216 -8.39 5.33 -28.22
N ASN A 217 -8.84 5.20 -26.96
CA ASN A 217 -8.24 5.84 -25.80
C ASN A 217 -8.48 5.07 -24.49
N LEU A 218 -7.47 5.06 -23.61
CA LEU A 218 -7.62 4.66 -22.20
C LEU A 218 -8.44 5.69 -21.42
N ALA A 219 -9.24 5.24 -20.46
CA ALA A 219 -9.91 6.14 -19.52
C ALA A 219 -8.88 7.01 -18.76
N PRO A 220 -9.18 8.29 -18.45
CA PRO A 220 -8.22 9.19 -17.80
C PRO A 220 -7.64 8.65 -16.49
N LEU A 221 -8.44 7.92 -15.70
CA LEU A 221 -7.99 7.30 -14.45
C LEU A 221 -7.02 6.13 -14.68
N VAL A 222 -7.16 5.39 -15.79
CA VAL A 222 -6.22 4.33 -16.18
C VAL A 222 -4.87 4.95 -16.58
N GLN A 223 -4.89 6.03 -17.37
CA GLN A 223 -3.68 6.78 -17.72
C GLN A 223 -2.97 7.29 -16.46
N LEU A 224 -3.72 7.85 -15.49
CA LEU A 224 -3.17 8.32 -14.23
C LEU A 224 -2.62 7.20 -13.34
N ALA A 225 -3.28 6.04 -13.28
CA ALA A 225 -2.77 4.90 -12.54
C ALA A 225 -1.43 4.40 -13.10
N ILE A 226 -1.27 4.39 -14.44
CA ILE A 226 0.03 4.10 -15.07
C ILE A 226 1.05 5.17 -14.67
N ALA A 227 0.68 6.46 -14.78
CA ALA A 227 1.55 7.58 -14.42
C ALA A 227 2.06 7.50 -12.98
N GLN A 228 1.18 7.18 -12.03
CA GLN A 228 1.49 7.08 -10.61
C GLN A 228 2.47 5.94 -10.33
N GLN A 229 2.19 4.73 -10.84
CA GLN A 229 3.06 3.57 -10.62
C GLN A 229 4.46 3.76 -11.22
N VAL A 230 4.55 4.36 -12.42
CA VAL A 230 5.85 4.72 -13.03
C VAL A 230 6.55 5.82 -12.22
N CYS A 231 5.82 6.85 -11.80
CA CYS A 231 6.37 7.96 -11.01
C CYS A 231 6.94 7.47 -9.66
N GLU A 232 6.27 6.53 -9.00
CA GLU A 232 6.75 5.92 -7.75
C GLU A 232 8.05 5.14 -7.95
N ALA A 233 8.13 4.33 -9.01
CA ALA A 233 9.36 3.62 -9.36
C ALA A 233 10.51 4.60 -9.68
N MET A 234 10.24 5.63 -10.47
CA MET A 234 11.25 6.63 -10.83
C MET A 234 11.69 7.50 -9.65
N GLN A 235 10.78 7.79 -8.71
CA GLN A 235 11.14 8.43 -7.44
C GLN A 235 12.10 7.55 -6.64
N ALA A 236 11.88 6.23 -6.58
CA ALA A 236 12.77 5.30 -5.90
C ALA A 236 14.16 5.22 -6.57
N LEU A 237 14.22 5.26 -7.91
CA LEU A 237 15.48 5.36 -8.66
C LEU A 237 16.24 6.65 -8.34
N SER A 238 15.54 7.78 -8.42
CA SER A 238 16.10 9.10 -8.13
C SER A 238 16.64 9.18 -6.70
N PHE A 239 15.88 8.70 -5.71
CA PHE A 239 16.29 8.64 -4.31
C PHE A 239 17.56 7.80 -4.12
N ALA A 240 17.74 6.75 -4.91
CA ALA A 240 18.95 5.93 -4.91
C ALA A 240 20.09 6.49 -5.79
N GLY A 241 19.96 7.73 -6.29
CA GLY A 241 20.95 8.38 -7.15
C GLY A 241 21.13 7.70 -8.50
N VAL A 242 20.12 6.98 -9.00
CA VAL A 242 20.14 6.29 -10.29
C VAL A 242 19.35 7.10 -11.31
N VAL A 243 19.96 7.35 -12.48
CA VAL A 243 19.27 7.94 -13.63
C VAL A 243 19.01 6.84 -14.66
N HIS A 244 17.77 6.68 -15.09
CA HIS A 244 17.29 5.61 -15.97
C HIS A 244 17.84 5.75 -17.39
N ARG A 245 17.71 6.95 -17.98
CA ARG A 245 18.20 7.36 -19.32
C ARG A 245 17.45 6.77 -20.52
N ASP A 246 16.61 5.76 -20.33
CA ASP A 246 15.78 5.15 -21.38
C ASP A 246 14.33 4.89 -20.95
N LEU A 247 13.68 5.84 -20.28
CA LEU A 247 12.28 5.67 -19.86
C LEU A 247 11.33 5.84 -21.07
N ALA A 248 10.57 4.80 -21.41
CA ALA A 248 9.61 4.77 -22.52
C ALA A 248 8.63 3.58 -22.36
N ALA A 249 7.52 3.56 -23.10
CA ALA A 249 6.48 2.53 -22.95
C ALA A 249 7.02 1.10 -23.18
N ARG A 250 7.95 0.93 -24.12
CA ARG A 250 8.68 -0.34 -24.37
C ARG A 250 9.44 -0.90 -23.15
N ASN A 251 9.79 -0.03 -22.21
CA ASN A 251 10.55 -0.35 -20.99
C ASN A 251 9.66 -0.37 -19.73
N VAL A 252 8.34 -0.40 -19.91
CA VAL A 252 7.35 -0.59 -18.85
C VAL A 252 6.67 -1.94 -19.08
N LEU A 253 6.78 -2.87 -18.14
CA LEU A 253 6.19 -4.21 -18.21
C LEU A 253 4.81 -4.24 -17.57
N VAL A 254 3.90 -5.04 -18.13
CA VAL A 254 2.54 -5.24 -17.64
C VAL A 254 2.40 -6.60 -16.94
N LEU A 255 1.97 -6.60 -15.69
CA LEU A 255 1.92 -7.81 -14.85
C LEU A 255 0.56 -8.53 -14.85
N ARG A 256 -0.53 -7.78 -15.07
CA ARG A 256 -1.92 -8.26 -15.09
C ARG A 256 -2.62 -7.74 -16.34
N GLN A 257 -3.71 -8.37 -16.73
CA GLN A 257 -4.47 -7.92 -17.91
C GLN A 257 -4.91 -6.47 -17.71
N LEU A 258 -4.46 -5.58 -18.59
CA LEU A 258 -4.83 -4.18 -18.56
C LEU A 258 -6.25 -4.03 -19.10
N SER A 259 -7.14 -3.43 -18.31
CA SER A 259 -8.46 -3.02 -18.77
C SER A 259 -8.43 -1.53 -19.15
N PRO A 260 -8.90 -1.15 -20.36
CA PRO A 260 -8.91 0.25 -20.79
C PRO A 260 -9.73 1.21 -19.92
N SER A 261 -10.62 0.67 -19.07
CA SER A 261 -11.57 1.45 -18.27
C SER A 261 -11.44 1.29 -16.76
N GLU A 262 -10.68 0.30 -16.28
CA GLU A 262 -10.56 0.00 -14.85
C GLU A 262 -9.15 0.34 -14.33
N PRO A 263 -8.96 1.42 -13.56
CA PRO A 263 -7.64 1.82 -13.06
C PRO A 263 -6.99 0.76 -12.16
N ASP A 264 -7.79 -0.04 -11.44
CA ASP A 264 -7.29 -1.12 -10.56
C ASP A 264 -6.67 -2.30 -11.31
N SER A 265 -6.95 -2.42 -12.61
CA SER A 265 -6.33 -3.41 -13.48
C SER A 265 -4.84 -3.08 -13.73
N VAL A 266 -4.46 -1.80 -13.62
CA VAL A 266 -3.09 -1.33 -13.86
C VAL A 266 -2.14 -1.96 -12.86
N SER A 267 -1.14 -2.65 -13.38
CA SER A 267 -0.04 -3.20 -12.60
C SER A 267 1.19 -3.23 -13.49
N VAL A 268 2.04 -2.22 -13.32
CA VAL A 268 3.20 -1.99 -14.18
C VAL A 268 4.50 -1.99 -13.40
N GLN A 269 5.58 -2.40 -14.07
CA GLN A 269 6.94 -2.38 -13.54
C GLN A 269 7.92 -1.79 -14.56
N ILE A 270 8.81 -0.90 -14.13
CA ILE A 270 9.90 -0.40 -14.97
C ILE A 270 10.97 -1.48 -15.11
N CYS A 271 11.47 -1.67 -16.32
CA CYS A 271 12.58 -2.56 -16.64
C CYS A 271 13.64 -1.86 -17.50
N ASP A 272 14.69 -2.61 -17.85
CA ASP A 272 15.78 -2.19 -18.73
C ASP A 272 16.63 -1.03 -18.21
N PHE A 273 17.53 -1.35 -17.26
CA PHE A 273 18.50 -0.39 -16.71
C PHE A 273 19.84 -0.44 -17.47
N GLY A 274 19.85 -0.96 -18.71
CA GLY A 274 21.07 -1.16 -19.48
C GLY A 274 21.84 0.13 -19.77
N LEU A 275 21.15 1.27 -19.79
CA LEU A 275 21.76 2.60 -19.95
C LEU A 275 21.87 3.38 -18.64
N SER A 276 21.38 2.82 -17.52
CA SER A 276 21.32 3.51 -16.24
C SER A 276 22.69 3.63 -15.59
N LYS A 277 22.97 4.78 -14.96
CA LYS A 277 24.25 5.04 -14.28
C LYS A 277 24.03 5.74 -12.93
N PRO A 278 24.86 5.46 -11.90
CA PRO A 278 24.87 6.25 -10.68
C PRO A 278 25.25 7.71 -10.99
N GLN A 279 24.59 8.66 -10.34
CA GLN A 279 24.75 10.09 -10.61
C GLN A 279 26.19 10.59 -10.42
N TYR A 280 26.95 10.02 -9.48
CA TYR A 280 28.34 10.41 -9.22
C TYR A 280 29.32 9.95 -10.32
N TYR A 281 29.01 8.89 -11.07
CA TYR A 281 29.80 8.44 -12.22
C TYR A 281 29.71 9.39 -13.42
N MET A 282 28.82 10.39 -13.38
CA MET A 282 28.56 11.30 -14.50
C MET A 282 29.50 12.50 -14.57
N ARG A 283 30.28 12.77 -13.51
CA ARG A 283 31.29 13.83 -13.51
C ARG A 283 32.56 13.47 -14.30
N SER A 284 32.79 12.20 -14.60
CA SER A 284 34.07 11.71 -15.15
C SER A 284 34.04 11.29 -16.63
N GLN A 285 32.88 11.21 -17.29
CA GLN A 285 32.79 10.81 -18.71
C GLN A 285 32.00 11.79 -19.57
N GLN A 286 32.69 12.83 -20.05
CA GLN A 286 32.31 13.56 -21.24
C GLN A 286 32.86 12.82 -22.46
N GLY A 287 32.09 11.91 -23.05
CA GLY A 287 32.42 11.33 -24.35
C GLY A 287 32.27 9.82 -24.44
N ALA A 288 31.13 9.38 -24.95
CA ALA A 288 31.02 8.18 -25.76
C ALA A 288 29.99 8.48 -26.85
N ALA A 289 30.48 9.05 -27.96
CA ALA A 289 29.72 9.24 -29.18
C ALA A 289 29.74 7.89 -29.92
N GLY A 290 28.64 7.13 -29.86
CA GLY A 290 28.58 5.81 -30.50
C GLY A 290 27.29 5.03 -30.26
N ASP A 291 26.58 5.30 -29.16
CA ASP A 291 25.35 4.57 -28.84
C ASP A 291 24.15 5.10 -29.64
N CYS A 292 23.31 4.22 -30.21
CA CYS A 292 22.02 4.61 -30.77
C CYS A 292 21.08 5.05 -29.63
N LEU A 293 21.24 6.29 -29.18
CA LEU A 293 20.46 6.87 -28.09
C LEU A 293 19.01 7.13 -28.53
N PRO A 294 18.03 7.02 -27.61
CA PRO A 294 16.62 7.20 -27.91
C PRO A 294 16.25 8.69 -28.01
N VAL A 295 16.75 9.39 -29.04
CA VAL A 295 16.69 10.87 -29.18
C VAL A 295 15.31 11.47 -28.93
N ARG A 296 14.24 10.78 -29.34
CA ARG A 296 12.84 11.23 -29.15
C ARG A 296 12.40 11.28 -27.67
N TYR A 297 13.09 10.60 -26.78
CA TYR A 297 12.78 10.56 -25.35
C TYR A 297 13.70 11.46 -24.52
N MET A 298 14.75 11.99 -25.14
CA MET A 298 15.82 12.69 -24.43
C MET A 298 15.50 14.17 -24.22
N ALA A 299 15.92 14.67 -23.06
CA ALA A 299 15.88 16.09 -22.74
C ALA A 299 16.93 16.89 -23.54
N PRO A 300 16.69 18.20 -23.81
CA PRO A 300 17.63 19.06 -24.53
C PRO A 300 19.07 19.00 -24.01
N GLU A 301 19.26 19.06 -22.69
CA GLU A 301 20.59 19.03 -22.08
C GLU A 301 21.28 17.65 -22.16
N ALA A 302 20.50 16.58 -22.25
CA ALA A 302 21.02 15.23 -22.47
C ALA A 302 21.46 15.05 -23.93
N ILE A 303 20.73 15.61 -24.89
CA ILE A 303 21.07 15.58 -26.32
C ILE A 303 22.30 16.45 -26.62
N GLU A 304 22.31 17.71 -26.18
CA GLU A 304 23.36 18.68 -26.56
C GLU A 304 24.67 18.49 -25.79
N ARG A 305 24.56 18.16 -24.50
CA ARG A 305 25.69 18.26 -23.55
C ARG A 305 25.95 16.96 -22.81
N ASN A 306 25.23 15.89 -23.15
CA ASN A 306 25.31 14.60 -22.45
C ASN A 306 25.14 14.75 -20.92
N ARG A 307 24.31 15.71 -20.49
CA ARG A 307 24.01 15.96 -19.08
C ARG A 307 22.75 15.21 -18.68
N TRP A 308 22.90 14.23 -17.81
CA TRP A 308 21.80 13.39 -17.34
C TRP A 308 21.57 13.63 -15.85
N SER A 309 20.31 13.63 -15.45
CA SER A 309 19.86 13.83 -14.08
C SER A 309 18.45 13.30 -13.92
N GLU A 310 17.91 13.32 -12.71
CA GLU A 310 16.48 13.13 -12.48
C GLU A 310 15.63 13.99 -13.42
N LYS A 311 16.02 15.26 -13.66
CA LYS A 311 15.28 16.18 -14.51
C LYS A 311 15.27 15.78 -15.99
N SER A 312 16.27 15.04 -16.46
CA SER A 312 16.24 14.47 -17.82
C SER A 312 15.33 13.24 -17.91
N ASP A 313 15.22 12.45 -16.85
CA ASP A 313 14.24 11.36 -16.77
C ASP A 313 12.81 11.88 -16.62
N VAL A 314 12.62 13.02 -15.95
CA VAL A 314 11.32 13.72 -15.88
C VAL A 314 10.83 14.13 -17.27
N TRP A 315 11.74 14.59 -18.14
CA TRP A 315 11.40 14.85 -19.55
C TRP A 315 10.90 13.57 -20.24
N ALA A 316 11.64 12.47 -20.10
CA ALA A 316 11.29 11.17 -20.66
C ALA A 316 9.95 10.65 -20.11
N PHE A 317 9.67 10.87 -18.82
CA PHE A 317 8.37 10.57 -18.21
C PHE A 317 7.22 11.32 -18.90
N GLY A 318 7.41 12.60 -19.23
CA GLY A 318 6.43 13.36 -20.02
C GLY A 318 6.17 12.71 -21.38
N VAL A 319 7.23 12.29 -22.09
CA VAL A 319 7.10 11.62 -23.40
C VAL A 319 6.39 10.27 -23.28
N LEU A 320 6.72 9.46 -22.27
CA LEU A 320 6.03 8.21 -21.96
C LEU A 320 4.53 8.45 -21.72
N MET A 321 4.17 9.46 -20.94
CA MET A 321 2.75 9.75 -20.69
C MET A 321 2.02 10.20 -21.96
N TRP A 322 2.73 10.81 -22.91
CA TRP A 322 2.20 11.10 -24.23
C TRP A 322 2.01 9.83 -25.07
N GLU A 323 2.93 8.85 -25.00
CA GLU A 323 2.73 7.53 -25.61
C GLU A 323 1.47 6.84 -25.06
N VAL A 324 1.32 6.81 -23.72
CA VAL A 324 0.15 6.21 -23.05
C VAL A 324 -1.14 6.86 -23.53
N ALA A 325 -1.17 8.19 -23.62
CA ALA A 325 -2.36 8.94 -24.04
C ALA A 325 -2.65 8.86 -25.55
N THR A 326 -1.71 8.37 -26.37
CA THR A 326 -1.87 8.21 -27.82
C THR A 326 -1.91 6.74 -28.27
N MET A 327 -1.98 5.81 -27.32
CA MET A 327 -1.88 4.37 -27.60
C MET A 327 -0.60 4.02 -28.38
N CYS A 328 0.54 4.60 -27.96
CA CYS A 328 1.87 4.42 -28.53
C CYS A 328 2.05 4.92 -29.97
N ALA A 329 1.45 6.08 -30.28
CA ALA A 329 1.86 6.82 -31.47
C ALA A 329 3.34 7.21 -31.38
N ILE A 330 4.01 7.36 -32.52
CA ILE A 330 5.44 7.71 -32.55
C ILE A 330 5.62 9.19 -32.18
N PRO A 331 6.40 9.52 -31.13
CA PRO A 331 6.61 10.90 -30.72
C PRO A 331 7.18 11.77 -31.85
N TYR A 332 6.61 12.97 -32.00
CA TYR A 332 7.00 14.02 -32.96
C TYR A 332 6.77 13.70 -34.45
N GLN A 333 6.03 12.64 -34.79
CA GLN A 333 5.83 12.24 -36.18
C GLN A 333 4.76 13.06 -36.94
N SER A 334 3.93 13.87 -36.26
CA SER A 334 2.83 14.60 -36.90
C SER A 334 3.27 15.80 -37.76
N ASN A 335 2.67 15.94 -38.95
CA ASN A 335 2.73 17.08 -39.90
C ASN A 335 3.97 17.23 -40.81
N GLY A 336 4.75 16.15 -41.05
CA GLY A 336 5.70 16.11 -42.18
C GLY A 336 6.93 17.01 -42.10
N ILE A 337 7.22 17.62 -40.93
CA ILE A 337 8.37 18.55 -40.76
C ILE A 337 9.51 17.94 -39.93
N TYR A 338 9.31 16.83 -39.20
CA TYR A 338 10.33 16.23 -38.31
C TYR A 338 10.37 14.68 -38.33
N GLU A 339 10.40 14.07 -39.51
CA GLU A 339 10.44 12.60 -39.65
C GLU A 339 11.76 11.98 -39.15
N THR A 340 12.87 12.71 -39.17
CA THR A 340 14.19 12.19 -38.77
C THR A 340 14.56 12.57 -37.33
N ASP A 341 15.34 11.72 -36.66
CA ASP A 341 15.82 11.97 -35.29
C ASP A 341 16.68 13.25 -35.20
N GLN A 342 17.40 13.60 -36.27
CA GLN A 342 18.14 14.86 -36.37
C GLN A 342 17.21 16.08 -36.36
N GLY A 343 16.07 15.99 -37.05
CA GLY A 343 15.05 17.04 -37.06
C GLY A 343 14.41 17.21 -35.67
N VAL A 344 14.08 16.08 -35.01
CA VAL A 344 13.56 16.09 -33.63
C VAL A 344 14.57 16.72 -32.68
N GLN A 345 15.84 16.31 -32.73
CA GLN A 345 16.92 16.90 -31.95
C GLN A 345 17.00 18.41 -32.14
N ALA A 346 17.07 18.89 -33.39
CA ALA A 346 17.18 20.32 -33.67
C ALA A 346 15.95 21.12 -33.19
N GLY A 347 14.75 20.54 -33.28
CA GLY A 347 13.49 21.14 -32.83
C GLY A 347 13.37 21.22 -31.31
N VAL A 348 13.66 20.12 -30.62
CA VAL A 348 13.61 20.00 -29.15
C VAL A 348 14.67 20.88 -28.49
N CYS A 349 15.92 20.79 -28.94
CA CYS A 349 17.02 21.59 -28.42
C CYS A 349 16.81 23.09 -28.65
N GLY A 350 16.27 23.47 -29.83
CA GLY A 350 15.92 24.85 -30.15
C GLY A 350 14.66 25.38 -29.48
N GLY A 351 13.95 24.57 -28.68
CA GLY A 351 12.70 24.97 -28.01
C GLY A 351 11.51 25.19 -28.95
N ARG A 352 11.63 24.80 -30.23
CA ARG A 352 10.60 25.02 -31.27
C ARG A 352 9.63 23.84 -31.39
N LEU A 353 9.98 22.69 -30.83
CA LEU A 353 9.21 21.46 -30.94
C LEU A 353 8.72 21.00 -29.56
N ARG A 354 7.42 20.75 -29.47
CA ARG A 354 6.72 20.17 -28.32
C ARG A 354 5.66 19.22 -28.82
N LEU A 355 5.38 18.17 -28.04
CA LEU A 355 4.30 17.24 -28.37
C LEU A 355 2.94 17.92 -28.14
N PRO A 356 1.99 17.80 -29.09
CA PRO A 356 0.65 18.38 -28.94
C PRO A 356 -0.16 17.60 -27.91
N GLN A 357 -1.24 18.19 -27.39
CA GLN A 357 -2.18 17.47 -26.53
C GLN A 357 -2.81 16.29 -27.28
N PRO A 358 -2.68 15.05 -26.77
CA PRO A 358 -3.31 13.88 -27.38
C PRO A 358 -4.84 13.99 -27.41
N PRO A 359 -5.52 13.47 -28.45
CA PRO A 359 -6.98 13.38 -28.47
C PRO A 359 -7.50 12.58 -27.26
N GLY A 360 -8.42 13.14 -26.48
CA GLY A 360 -8.98 12.46 -25.30
C GLY A 360 -8.12 12.51 -24.03
N CYS A 361 -6.96 13.16 -24.07
CA CYS A 361 -6.16 13.45 -22.87
C CYS A 361 -6.73 14.65 -22.12
N GLY A 362 -7.03 14.47 -20.82
CA GLY A 362 -7.53 15.55 -19.98
C GLY A 362 -6.50 16.67 -19.77
N ASP A 363 -6.95 17.92 -19.76
CA ASP A 363 -6.10 19.11 -19.64
C ASP A 363 -5.14 19.06 -18.46
N GLU A 364 -5.60 18.50 -17.34
CA GLU A 364 -4.79 18.42 -16.12
C GLU A 364 -3.59 17.49 -16.25
N LEU A 365 -3.78 16.33 -16.89
CA LEU A 365 -2.68 15.41 -17.17
C LEU A 365 -1.74 16.02 -18.22
N PHE A 366 -2.27 16.69 -19.24
CA PHE A 366 -1.45 17.37 -20.24
C PHE A 366 -0.63 18.52 -19.64
N ARG A 367 -1.16 19.29 -18.68
CA ARG A 367 -0.40 20.31 -17.94
C ARG A 367 0.79 19.72 -17.18
N VAL A 368 0.63 18.53 -16.61
CA VAL A 368 1.74 17.79 -15.99
C VAL A 368 2.79 17.44 -17.05
N MET A 369 2.39 16.94 -18.23
CA MET A 369 3.32 16.67 -19.33
C MET A 369 4.07 17.94 -19.78
N CYS A 370 3.38 19.07 -19.92
CA CYS A 370 4.01 20.35 -20.26
C CYS A 370 5.08 20.77 -19.23
N LYS A 371 4.80 20.62 -17.93
CA LYS A 371 5.78 20.89 -16.86
C LYS A 371 7.01 19.99 -16.97
N CYS A 372 6.85 18.74 -17.39
CA CYS A 372 7.97 17.84 -17.66
C CYS A 372 8.84 18.31 -18.84
N TRP A 373 8.27 19.05 -19.80
CA TRP A 373 8.96 19.53 -21.00
C TRP A 373 9.40 21.00 -20.91
N GLU A 374 9.57 21.54 -19.70
CA GLU A 374 10.22 22.83 -19.51
C GLU A 374 11.65 22.80 -20.09
N GLN A 375 12.01 23.84 -20.86
CA GLN A 375 13.30 23.85 -21.57
C GLN A 375 14.47 23.85 -20.59
N GLN A 376 14.34 24.61 -19.49
CA GLN A 376 15.32 24.59 -18.42
C GLN A 376 15.03 23.45 -17.45
N ALA A 377 16.02 22.57 -17.23
CA ALA A 377 15.89 21.42 -16.32
C ALA A 377 15.50 21.82 -14.88
N GLY A 378 15.93 23.00 -14.41
CA GLY A 378 15.58 23.50 -13.07
C GLY A 378 14.08 23.76 -12.88
N ASN A 379 13.36 24.12 -13.95
CA ASN A 379 11.94 24.43 -13.90
C ASN A 379 11.03 23.19 -13.97
N ARG A 380 11.60 22.04 -14.36
CA ARG A 380 10.87 20.77 -14.34
C ARG A 380 10.68 20.33 -12.89
N PRO A 381 9.55 19.71 -12.53
CA PRO A 381 9.38 19.12 -11.21
C PRO A 381 10.37 17.97 -10.97
N THR A 382 10.61 17.62 -9.72
CA THR A 382 11.18 16.34 -9.28
C THR A 382 10.11 15.23 -9.35
N PHE A 383 10.48 13.95 -9.28
CA PHE A 383 9.52 12.86 -9.17
C PHE A 383 8.72 12.92 -7.86
N ARG A 384 9.29 13.44 -6.77
CA ARG A 384 8.54 13.72 -5.52
C ARG A 384 7.42 14.71 -5.77
N GLU A 385 7.71 15.81 -6.45
CA GLU A 385 6.71 16.84 -6.81
C GLU A 385 5.71 16.33 -7.86
N LEU A 386 6.16 15.58 -8.87
CA LEU A 386 5.27 14.95 -9.85
C LEU A 386 4.25 14.02 -9.20
N ARG A 387 4.66 13.24 -8.19
CA ARG A 387 3.75 12.37 -7.45
C ARG A 387 2.63 13.18 -6.78
N LEU A 388 2.95 14.32 -6.18
CA LEU A 388 1.97 15.22 -5.58
C LEU A 388 1.06 15.84 -6.65
N LEU A 389 1.62 16.33 -7.75
CA LEU A 389 0.85 16.86 -8.87
C LEU A 389 -0.12 15.83 -9.45
N LEU A 390 0.31 14.58 -9.64
CA LEU A 390 -0.57 13.51 -10.12
C LEU A 390 -1.70 13.19 -9.14
N GLN A 391 -1.44 13.25 -7.83
CA GLN A 391 -2.48 13.12 -6.81
C GLN A 391 -3.50 14.26 -6.89
N GLU A 392 -3.06 15.49 -7.10
CA GLU A 392 -3.95 16.64 -7.34
C GLU A 392 -4.78 16.46 -8.61
N VAL A 393 -4.19 15.95 -9.70
CA VAL A 393 -4.93 15.65 -10.94
C VAL A 393 -6.01 14.60 -10.69
N VAL A 394 -5.72 13.55 -9.92
CA VAL A 394 -6.74 12.54 -9.54
C VAL A 394 -7.88 13.23 -8.80
N VAL A 395 -7.60 14.06 -7.80
CA VAL A 395 -8.63 14.80 -7.06
C VAL A 395 -9.43 15.73 -8.00
N SER A 396 -8.76 16.43 -8.91
CA SER A 396 -9.38 17.34 -9.87
C SER A 396 -10.31 16.62 -10.84
N ILE A 397 -9.94 15.44 -11.36
CA ILE A 397 -10.81 14.64 -12.23
C ILE A 397 -12.04 14.15 -11.46
N HIS A 398 -11.87 13.69 -10.22
CA HIS A 398 -13.00 13.29 -9.37
C HIS A 398 -13.93 14.48 -9.06
N THR A 399 -13.36 15.68 -8.85
CA THR A 399 -14.12 16.91 -8.58
C THR A 399 -14.81 17.44 -9.83
N SER A 400 -14.14 17.42 -10.99
CA SER A 400 -14.68 17.89 -12.27
C SER A 400 -15.77 16.96 -12.80
N ALA A 401 -15.65 15.64 -12.58
CA ALA A 401 -16.73 14.69 -12.84
C ALA A 401 -17.96 14.98 -11.96
N ALA A 402 -17.76 15.42 -10.72
CA ALA A 402 -18.85 15.84 -9.82
C ALA A 402 -19.49 17.18 -10.25
N VAL A 403 -18.70 18.14 -10.74
CA VAL A 403 -19.20 19.46 -11.19
C VAL A 403 -19.87 19.39 -12.56
N ALA A 404 -19.35 18.61 -13.51
CA ALA A 404 -19.97 18.42 -14.83
C ALA A 404 -21.35 17.76 -14.75
N GLN A 405 -21.60 16.94 -13.72
CA GLN A 405 -22.92 16.38 -13.41
C GLN A 405 -23.90 17.41 -12.83
N SER A 406 -23.43 18.61 -12.46
CA SER A 406 -24.23 19.68 -11.83
C SER A 406 -24.60 20.85 -12.75
N ALA A 407 -24.01 20.97 -13.95
CA ALA A 407 -24.13 22.17 -14.80
C ALA A 407 -24.73 21.87 -16.19
N HIS A 408 -26.06 22.02 -16.34
CA HIS A 408 -26.73 22.22 -17.63
C HIS A 408 -27.44 23.59 -17.65
N PRO A 409 -27.28 24.44 -18.70
CA PRO A 409 -27.82 25.81 -18.68
C PRO A 409 -29.29 25.86 -19.13
N VAL A 410 -30.09 26.59 -18.35
CA VAL A 410 -31.52 26.87 -18.60
C VAL A 410 -31.65 28.08 -19.52
N VAL A 411 -32.17 27.88 -20.74
CA VAL A 411 -32.68 28.97 -21.57
C VAL A 411 -34.10 29.28 -21.12
N ALA A 412 -34.30 30.47 -20.56
CA ALA A 412 -35.56 30.93 -20.00
C ALA A 412 -36.54 31.41 -21.07
N SER A 413 -37.81 31.03 -20.90
CA SER A 413 -38.98 31.78 -21.37
C SER A 413 -40.11 31.61 -20.33
N PRO A 414 -40.96 32.63 -20.13
CA PRO A 414 -41.50 32.95 -18.81
C PRO A 414 -42.89 32.36 -18.59
N GLY A 415 -43.06 31.72 -17.42
CA GLY A 415 -44.34 31.23 -16.92
C GLY A 415 -44.16 30.39 -15.66
N GLN A 416 -43.87 31.04 -14.53
CA GLN A 416 -43.90 30.44 -13.18
C GLN A 416 -45.30 29.81 -12.92
N THR A 417 -45.50 28.73 -12.17
CA THR A 417 -44.94 28.46 -10.84
C THR A 417 -45.05 26.97 -10.48
N ILE A 418 -43.89 26.37 -10.21
CA ILE A 418 -43.53 25.34 -9.22
C ILE A 418 -44.60 24.30 -8.86
N ARG A 419 -44.49 23.12 -9.49
CA ARG A 419 -44.71 21.81 -8.85
C ARG A 419 -43.59 20.86 -9.28
N GLY A 420 -42.76 20.48 -8.32
CA GLY A 420 -41.74 19.45 -8.50
C GLY A 420 -42.38 18.08 -8.72
N SER A 421 -41.85 17.37 -9.71
CA SER A 421 -41.96 15.92 -9.89
C SER A 421 -40.67 15.54 -10.65
N LEU A 422 -39.57 15.20 -9.97
CA LEU A 422 -39.23 13.87 -9.44
C LEU A 422 -39.52 12.77 -10.48
N GLY A 423 -38.52 12.50 -11.32
CA GLY A 423 -38.44 11.31 -12.17
C GLY A 423 -37.32 10.40 -11.66
N LEU A 424 -37.71 9.47 -10.78
CA LEU A 424 -37.13 8.13 -10.53
C LEU A 424 -35.65 7.91 -10.92
N ALA A 425 -34.73 8.22 -10.01
CA ALA A 425 -33.44 7.54 -9.91
C ALA A 425 -33.55 6.54 -8.74
N GLY A 426 -33.20 5.27 -8.96
CA GLY A 426 -33.33 4.25 -7.91
C GLY A 426 -33.73 2.86 -8.38
N SER A 427 -33.43 2.47 -9.63
CA SER A 427 -33.63 1.07 -10.04
C SER A 427 -32.54 0.17 -9.42
N LEU A 428 -32.88 -1.06 -9.06
CA LEU A 428 -31.91 -2.08 -8.62
C LEU A 428 -30.74 -2.22 -9.61
N HIS A 429 -31.01 -1.99 -10.90
CA HIS A 429 -30.02 -2.05 -11.97
C HIS A 429 -28.98 -0.93 -11.89
N GLU A 430 -29.40 0.28 -11.52
CA GLU A 430 -28.51 1.44 -11.34
C GLU A 430 -27.56 1.23 -10.17
N ILE A 431 -28.04 0.64 -9.07
CA ILE A 431 -27.20 0.37 -7.89
C ILE A 431 -26.14 -0.68 -8.19
N CYS A 432 -26.50 -1.73 -8.95
CA CYS A 432 -25.53 -2.73 -9.38
C CYS A 432 -24.38 -2.11 -10.20
N ARG A 433 -24.68 -1.07 -10.98
CA ARG A 433 -23.71 -0.34 -11.82
C ARG A 433 -23.10 0.89 -11.14
N ALA A 434 -23.55 1.26 -9.95
CA ALA A 434 -23.09 2.47 -9.27
C ALA A 434 -21.59 2.40 -8.98
N SER A 435 -20.79 3.29 -9.58
CA SER A 435 -19.35 3.40 -9.31
C SER A 435 -19.02 4.34 -8.16
N SER A 436 -20.03 5.01 -7.58
CA SER A 436 -19.88 6.01 -6.52
C SER A 436 -20.73 5.67 -5.30
N LEU A 437 -20.12 5.82 -4.12
CA LEU A 437 -20.76 5.65 -2.81
C LEU A 437 -21.92 6.65 -2.58
N MET A 438 -21.88 7.82 -3.22
CA MET A 438 -22.93 8.84 -3.12
C MET A 438 -24.24 8.37 -3.78
N HIS A 439 -24.18 7.77 -4.97
CA HIS A 439 -25.36 7.22 -5.64
C HIS A 439 -25.96 6.06 -4.85
N VAL A 440 -25.10 5.22 -4.25
CA VAL A 440 -25.56 4.13 -3.38
C VAL A 440 -26.27 4.70 -2.15
N GLN A 441 -25.71 5.75 -1.53
CA GLN A 441 -26.34 6.46 -0.42
C GLN A 441 -27.71 7.04 -0.77
N GLU A 442 -27.81 7.80 -1.86
CA GLU A 442 -29.06 8.42 -2.28
C GLU A 442 -30.15 7.38 -2.54
N ALA A 443 -29.78 6.27 -3.21
CA ALA A 443 -30.70 5.18 -3.46
C ALA A 443 -31.13 4.49 -2.15
N MET A 444 -30.21 4.27 -1.20
CA MET A 444 -30.55 3.71 0.12
C MET A 444 -31.55 4.60 0.86
N ARG A 445 -31.39 5.92 0.79
CA ARG A 445 -32.30 6.89 1.45
C ARG A 445 -33.65 7.00 0.74
N ALA A 446 -33.66 6.95 -0.58
CA ALA A 446 -34.90 6.99 -1.37
C ALA A 446 -35.75 5.73 -1.18
N HIS A 447 -35.12 4.58 -0.93
CA HIS A 447 -35.77 3.28 -0.93
C HIS A 447 -35.51 2.46 0.33
N VAL A 448 -35.62 3.08 1.51
CA VAL A 448 -35.38 2.43 2.83
C VAL A 448 -36.16 1.13 3.01
N ASN A 449 -37.37 1.03 2.45
CA ASN A 449 -38.24 -0.14 2.61
C ASN A 449 -38.03 -1.25 1.56
N SER A 450 -37.20 -1.07 0.54
CA SER A 450 -36.96 -2.11 -0.47
C SER A 450 -35.86 -3.06 -0.03
N VAL A 451 -36.22 -4.32 0.21
CA VAL A 451 -35.29 -5.37 0.65
C VAL A 451 -34.18 -5.60 -0.36
N GLU A 452 -34.56 -5.78 -1.63
CA GLU A 452 -33.64 -6.09 -2.73
C GLU A 452 -32.65 -4.94 -2.92
N LEU A 453 -33.15 -3.71 -2.85
CA LEU A 453 -32.36 -2.51 -3.01
C LEU A 453 -31.39 -2.31 -1.86
N GLN A 454 -31.86 -2.40 -0.61
CA GLN A 454 -30.99 -2.24 0.56
C GLN A 454 -29.90 -3.30 0.61
N LYS A 455 -30.24 -4.56 0.27
CA LYS A 455 -29.26 -5.63 0.15
C LYS A 455 -28.19 -5.31 -0.91
N ALA A 456 -28.61 -5.00 -2.14
CA ALA A 456 -27.68 -4.70 -3.23
C ALA A 456 -26.83 -3.47 -2.94
N ALA A 457 -27.40 -2.46 -2.28
CA ALA A 457 -26.67 -1.28 -1.85
C ALA A 457 -25.59 -1.61 -0.81
N CYS A 458 -25.90 -2.40 0.22
CA CYS A 458 -24.90 -2.85 1.19
C CYS A 458 -23.78 -3.70 0.54
N GLU A 459 -24.13 -4.61 -0.37
CA GLU A 459 -23.14 -5.37 -1.16
C GLU A 459 -22.26 -4.44 -2.01
N LYS A 460 -22.86 -3.39 -2.59
CA LYS A 460 -22.13 -2.42 -3.38
C LYS A 460 -21.19 -1.55 -2.54
N ILE A 461 -21.63 -1.11 -1.35
CA ILE A 461 -20.77 -0.43 -0.38
C ILE A 461 -19.58 -1.32 -0.04
N MET A 462 -19.82 -2.60 0.25
CA MET A 462 -18.75 -3.55 0.55
C MET A 462 -17.75 -3.65 -0.62
N SER A 463 -18.22 -3.77 -1.86
CA SER A 463 -17.37 -3.83 -3.06
C SER A 463 -16.56 -2.55 -3.29
N LEU A 464 -17.16 -1.38 -3.06
CA LEU A 464 -16.51 -0.09 -3.28
C LEU A 464 -15.53 0.26 -2.15
N THR A 465 -15.76 -0.22 -0.93
CA THR A 465 -14.94 0.08 0.27
C THR A 465 -13.76 -0.89 0.48
N THR A 466 -13.29 -1.58 -0.57
CA THR A 466 -12.07 -2.39 -0.51
C THR A 466 -10.81 -1.53 -0.41
N GLN A 467 -10.81 -0.38 -1.07
CA GLN A 467 -9.71 0.59 -1.07
C GLN A 467 -9.81 1.57 0.11
N ALA A 468 -8.66 1.99 0.66
CA ALA A 468 -8.60 2.93 1.78
C ALA A 468 -9.33 4.28 1.56
N PRO A 469 -9.27 4.93 0.38
CA PRO A 469 -9.95 6.21 0.14
C PRO A 469 -11.47 6.09 0.24
N ASN A 470 -12.03 5.01 -0.31
CA ASN A 470 -13.47 4.77 -0.30
C ASN A 470 -14.00 4.45 1.10
N LYS A 471 -13.17 3.89 1.99
CA LYS A 471 -13.54 3.68 3.41
C LYS A 471 -13.69 5.01 4.15
N ALA A 472 -12.77 5.95 3.94
CA ALA A 472 -12.86 7.30 4.51
C ALA A 472 -14.05 8.06 3.93
N GLU A 473 -14.27 7.94 2.62
CA GLU A 473 -15.41 8.55 1.92
C GLU A 473 -16.75 8.00 2.41
N ALA A 474 -16.87 6.69 2.65
CA ALA A 474 -18.08 6.09 3.20
C ALA A 474 -18.43 6.67 4.58
N VAL A 475 -17.41 6.94 5.41
CA VAL A 475 -17.60 7.62 6.70
C VAL A 475 -18.03 9.07 6.49
N ARG A 476 -17.37 9.81 5.58
CA ARG A 476 -17.66 11.22 5.29
C ARG A 476 -19.08 11.43 4.75
N LEU A 477 -19.55 10.54 3.88
CA LEU A 477 -20.91 10.57 3.36
C LEU A 477 -21.94 10.22 4.45
N GLY A 478 -21.54 9.48 5.49
CA GLY A 478 -22.45 8.98 6.53
C GLY A 478 -23.12 7.66 6.16
N LEU A 479 -22.50 6.85 5.29
CA LEU A 479 -23.04 5.55 4.87
C LEU A 479 -23.23 4.57 6.02
N LEU A 480 -22.49 4.70 7.12
CA LEU A 480 -22.73 3.88 8.31
C LEU A 480 -24.10 4.17 8.94
N VAL A 481 -24.62 5.39 8.82
CA VAL A 481 -26.00 5.75 9.23
C VAL A 481 -27.01 5.08 8.32
N ASP A 482 -26.75 5.08 7.00
CA ASP A 482 -27.66 4.47 6.02
C ASP A 482 -27.68 2.94 6.16
N VAL A 483 -26.53 2.30 6.38
CA VAL A 483 -26.42 0.87 6.69
C VAL A 483 -27.13 0.53 8.00
N GLN A 484 -27.02 1.39 9.03
CA GLN A 484 -27.77 1.22 10.28
C GLN A 484 -29.29 1.26 10.05
N ALA A 485 -29.75 2.22 9.25
CA ALA A 485 -31.17 2.35 8.91
C ALA A 485 -31.67 1.10 8.17
N ALA A 486 -30.89 0.58 7.21
CA ALA A 486 -31.18 -0.66 6.50
C ALA A 486 -31.30 -1.86 7.46
N MET A 487 -30.34 -2.04 8.38
CA MET A 487 -30.38 -3.11 9.38
C MET A 487 -31.62 -3.03 10.26
N ARG A 488 -32.04 -1.81 10.65
CA ARG A 488 -33.20 -1.60 11.53
C ARG A 488 -34.54 -1.78 10.80
N ALA A 489 -34.63 -1.34 9.56
CA ALA A 489 -35.82 -1.51 8.73
C ALA A 489 -36.06 -3.00 8.40
N HIS A 490 -34.98 -3.76 8.19
CA HIS A 490 -35.03 -5.14 7.69
C HIS A 490 -34.44 -6.16 8.67
N ARG A 491 -34.75 -6.04 9.97
CA ARG A 491 -34.20 -6.90 11.05
C ARG A 491 -34.40 -8.40 10.81
N GLY A 492 -35.56 -8.77 10.26
CA GLY A 492 -35.92 -10.16 9.98
C GLY A 492 -35.33 -10.72 8.68
N VAL A 493 -34.66 -9.92 7.87
CA VAL A 493 -34.21 -10.33 6.53
C VAL A 493 -32.73 -10.69 6.54
N VAL A 494 -32.46 -11.99 6.43
CA VAL A 494 -31.10 -12.56 6.45
C VAL A 494 -30.14 -11.84 5.49
N GLY A 495 -30.53 -11.70 4.22
CA GLY A 495 -29.65 -11.14 3.19
C GLY A 495 -29.26 -9.68 3.44
N VAL A 496 -30.16 -8.86 4.01
CA VAL A 496 -29.85 -7.47 4.36
C VAL A 496 -28.93 -7.42 5.57
N GLN A 497 -29.18 -8.24 6.60
CA GLN A 497 -28.32 -8.29 7.79
C GLN A 497 -26.90 -8.77 7.44
N GLU A 498 -26.77 -9.80 6.61
CA GLU A 498 -25.49 -10.29 6.12
C GLU A 498 -24.72 -9.21 5.35
N ALA A 499 -25.36 -8.60 4.34
CA ALA A 499 -24.73 -7.57 3.51
C ALA A 499 -24.33 -6.35 4.33
N ALA A 500 -25.17 -5.92 5.27
CA ALA A 500 -24.89 -4.80 6.15
C ALA A 500 -23.72 -5.08 7.10
N CYS A 501 -23.68 -6.24 7.77
CA CYS A 501 -22.55 -6.62 8.60
C CYS A 501 -21.24 -6.70 7.80
N TRP A 502 -21.31 -7.16 6.55
CA TRP A 502 -20.15 -7.20 5.67
C TRP A 502 -19.69 -5.80 5.24
N ALA A 503 -20.61 -4.89 4.91
CA ALA A 503 -20.30 -3.49 4.63
C ALA A 503 -19.60 -2.82 5.83
N ILE A 504 -20.11 -3.03 7.05
CA ILE A 504 -19.51 -2.53 8.28
C ILE A 504 -18.10 -3.10 8.48
N THR A 505 -17.93 -4.40 8.24
CA THR A 505 -16.63 -5.08 8.33
C THR A 505 -15.60 -4.39 7.43
N ASN A 506 -15.94 -4.11 6.18
CA ASN A 506 -15.03 -3.45 5.23
C ASN A 506 -14.76 -1.98 5.59
N ILE A 507 -15.78 -1.21 5.95
CA ILE A 507 -15.63 0.20 6.33
C ILE A 507 -14.72 0.35 7.55
N ALA A 508 -14.79 -0.56 8.52
CA ALA A 508 -13.96 -0.54 9.73
C ALA A 508 -12.56 -1.16 9.55
N ALA A 509 -12.27 -1.82 8.43
CA ALA A 509 -10.99 -2.49 8.19
C ALA A 509 -9.88 -1.48 7.85
N ASN A 510 -8.83 -1.40 8.66
CA ASN A 510 -7.71 -0.46 8.49
C ASN A 510 -8.17 1.01 8.33
N ASN A 511 -9.24 1.40 9.03
CA ASN A 511 -9.83 2.73 8.96
C ASN A 511 -10.33 3.16 10.35
N ASP A 512 -9.49 3.89 11.08
CA ASP A 512 -9.80 4.30 12.46
C ASP A 512 -11.03 5.23 12.54
N GLY A 513 -11.22 6.11 11.55
CA GLY A 513 -12.41 6.95 11.46
C GLY A 513 -13.69 6.11 11.37
N GLY A 514 -13.68 5.03 10.58
CA GLY A 514 -14.81 4.11 10.48
C GLY A 514 -15.08 3.33 11.76
N ARG A 515 -14.03 2.95 12.49
CA ARG A 515 -14.15 2.26 13.79
C ARG A 515 -14.77 3.16 14.85
N VAL A 516 -14.29 4.39 14.96
CA VAL A 516 -14.81 5.39 15.92
C VAL A 516 -16.26 5.74 15.59
N GLU A 517 -16.56 5.97 14.31
CA GLU A 517 -17.92 6.31 13.88
C GLU A 517 -18.90 5.16 14.11
N ALA A 518 -18.49 3.91 13.86
CA ALA A 518 -19.32 2.74 14.13
C ALA A 518 -19.71 2.62 15.61
N VAL A 519 -18.79 2.92 16.53
CA VAL A 519 -19.07 2.96 17.97
C VAL A 519 -19.99 4.13 18.31
N ARG A 520 -19.71 5.33 17.79
CA ARG A 520 -20.52 6.54 18.01
C ARG A 520 -21.98 6.35 17.61
N LEU A 521 -22.22 5.65 16.50
CA LEU A 521 -23.57 5.34 16.00
C LEU A 521 -24.26 4.21 16.78
N GLY A 522 -23.54 3.44 17.60
CA GLY A 522 -24.08 2.27 18.31
C GLY A 522 -24.26 1.04 17.42
N LEU A 523 -23.49 0.90 16.33
CA LEU A 523 -23.62 -0.23 15.39
C LEU A 523 -23.36 -1.58 16.04
N LEU A 524 -22.56 -1.64 17.10
CA LEU A 524 -22.33 -2.89 17.85
C LEU A 524 -23.63 -3.47 18.43
N ALA A 525 -24.58 -2.63 18.85
CA ALA A 525 -25.89 -3.07 19.33
C ALA A 525 -26.78 -3.58 18.19
N ASP A 526 -26.68 -2.96 17.00
CA ASP A 526 -27.40 -3.41 15.81
C ASP A 526 -26.84 -4.74 15.28
N VAL A 527 -25.51 -4.92 15.29
CA VAL A 527 -24.84 -6.19 14.98
C VAL A 527 -25.24 -7.27 15.98
N GLN A 528 -25.31 -6.95 17.29
CA GLN A 528 -25.82 -7.88 18.31
C GLN A 528 -27.26 -8.33 18.03
N ALA A 529 -28.13 -7.38 17.67
CA ALA A 529 -29.52 -7.69 17.35
C ALA A 529 -29.60 -8.64 16.13
N ALA A 530 -28.77 -8.41 15.11
CA ALA A 530 -28.67 -9.28 13.93
C ALA A 530 -28.22 -10.71 14.33
N MET A 531 -27.16 -10.83 15.14
CA MET A 531 -26.68 -12.13 15.64
C MET A 531 -27.77 -12.89 16.41
N ARG A 532 -28.55 -12.20 17.26
CA ARG A 532 -29.60 -12.82 18.07
C ARG A 532 -30.84 -13.19 17.26
N ALA A 533 -31.22 -12.39 16.27
CA ALA A 533 -32.32 -12.69 15.37
C ALA A 533 -32.01 -13.89 14.46
N HIS A 534 -30.74 -14.04 14.07
CA HIS A 534 -30.31 -15.03 13.07
C HIS A 534 -29.27 -16.02 13.63
N ARG A 535 -29.48 -16.51 14.86
CA ARG A 535 -28.54 -17.41 15.58
C ARG A 535 -28.13 -18.65 14.77
N GLY A 536 -29.09 -19.25 14.05
CA GLY A 536 -28.88 -20.44 13.23
C GLY A 536 -28.32 -20.18 11.83
N VAL A 537 -28.09 -18.92 11.44
CA VAL A 537 -27.69 -18.57 10.08
C VAL A 537 -26.18 -18.30 10.02
N VAL A 538 -25.46 -19.22 9.38
CA VAL A 538 -23.99 -19.20 9.26
C VAL A 538 -23.46 -17.87 8.73
N CYS A 539 -23.96 -17.39 7.59
CA CYS A 539 -23.42 -16.21 6.93
C CYS A 539 -23.56 -14.94 7.78
N VAL A 540 -24.70 -14.76 8.47
CA VAL A 540 -24.91 -13.63 9.38
C VAL A 540 -23.96 -13.71 10.58
N GLN A 541 -23.80 -14.89 11.19
CA GLN A 541 -22.88 -15.04 12.33
C GLN A 541 -21.42 -14.75 11.94
N GLU A 542 -20.98 -15.24 10.78
CA GLU A 542 -19.63 -14.99 10.27
C GLU A 542 -19.39 -13.49 10.03
N LYS A 543 -20.27 -12.83 9.27
CA LYS A 543 -20.09 -11.40 8.95
C LYS A 543 -20.26 -10.50 10.17
N ALA A 544 -21.14 -10.87 11.11
CA ALA A 544 -21.29 -10.15 12.37
C ALA A 544 -20.03 -10.25 13.24
N CYS A 545 -19.42 -11.44 13.36
CA CYS A 545 -18.16 -11.60 14.07
C CYS A 545 -17.03 -10.79 13.40
N GLY A 546 -16.98 -10.76 12.07
CA GLY A 546 -16.04 -9.91 11.31
C GLY A 546 -16.22 -8.41 11.59
N ALA A 547 -17.48 -7.94 11.68
CA ALA A 547 -17.77 -6.55 12.01
C ALA A 547 -17.28 -6.20 13.43
N ILE A 548 -17.56 -7.07 14.40
CA ILE A 548 -17.09 -6.92 15.79
C ILE A 548 -15.57 -6.90 15.86
N GLN A 549 -14.91 -7.83 15.17
CA GLN A 549 -13.45 -7.90 15.08
C GLN A 549 -12.86 -6.56 14.61
N ASN A 550 -13.35 -6.01 13.51
CA ASN A 550 -12.76 -4.82 12.91
C ASN A 550 -13.08 -3.55 13.71
N ILE A 551 -14.27 -3.44 14.30
CA ILE A 551 -14.64 -2.31 15.17
C ILE A 551 -13.78 -2.31 16.45
N ALA A 552 -13.47 -3.48 17.02
CA ALA A 552 -12.67 -3.60 18.25
C ALA A 552 -11.15 -3.52 18.01
N HIS A 553 -10.68 -3.65 16.77
CA HIS A 553 -9.25 -3.63 16.45
C HIS A 553 -8.65 -2.25 16.71
N THR A 554 -7.63 -2.18 17.59
CA THR A 554 -6.92 -0.94 17.96
C THR A 554 -7.84 0.24 18.37
N ASN A 555 -9.07 -0.05 18.80
CA ASN A 555 -10.08 0.94 19.17
C ASN A 555 -10.65 0.62 20.55
N ASP A 556 -10.13 1.25 21.60
CA ASP A 556 -10.48 0.95 22.98
C ASP A 556 -11.95 1.23 23.30
N GLY A 557 -12.53 2.27 22.69
CA GLY A 557 -13.98 2.55 22.80
C GLY A 557 -14.83 1.38 22.28
N GLY A 558 -14.43 0.78 21.16
CA GLY A 558 -15.11 -0.41 20.61
C GLY A 558 -14.97 -1.64 21.49
N LYS A 559 -13.81 -1.84 22.13
CA LYS A 559 -13.59 -2.96 23.06
C LYS A 559 -14.44 -2.82 24.32
N VAL A 560 -14.47 -1.64 24.93
CA VAL A 560 -15.27 -1.35 26.14
C VAL A 560 -16.76 -1.52 25.83
N GLU A 561 -17.23 -0.96 24.72
CA GLU A 561 -18.64 -1.07 24.32
C GLU A 561 -19.04 -2.52 24.01
N ALA A 562 -18.17 -3.29 23.36
CA ALA A 562 -18.40 -4.71 23.10
C ALA A 562 -18.60 -5.52 24.40
N VAL A 563 -17.80 -5.23 25.44
CA VAL A 563 -17.96 -5.84 26.78
C VAL A 563 -19.25 -5.37 27.43
N ARG A 564 -19.55 -4.07 27.40
CA ARG A 564 -20.77 -3.49 27.99
C ARG A 564 -22.06 -4.10 27.41
N LEU A 565 -22.07 -4.37 26.11
CA LEU A 565 -23.20 -5.01 25.43
C LEU A 565 -23.28 -6.52 25.69
N GLY A 566 -22.21 -7.15 26.18
CA GLY A 566 -22.14 -8.60 26.36
C GLY A 566 -21.88 -9.37 25.07
N LEU A 567 -21.20 -8.77 24.07
CA LEU A 567 -20.96 -9.40 22.77
C LEU A 567 -20.14 -10.69 22.85
N LEU A 568 -19.29 -10.85 23.86
CA LEU A 568 -18.53 -12.09 24.05
C LEU A 568 -19.45 -13.30 24.26
N ALA A 569 -20.58 -13.14 24.93
CA ALA A 569 -21.57 -14.21 25.09
C ALA A 569 -22.29 -14.53 23.79
N ASP A 570 -22.55 -13.52 22.95
CA ASP A 570 -23.15 -13.72 21.63
C ASP A 570 -22.16 -14.41 20.66
N VAL A 571 -20.87 -14.04 20.70
CA VAL A 571 -19.79 -14.72 19.96
C VAL A 571 -19.64 -16.17 20.43
N GLN A 572 -19.71 -16.44 21.73
CA GLN A 572 -19.71 -17.81 22.27
C GLN A 572 -20.88 -18.63 21.73
N ALA A 573 -22.08 -18.05 21.72
CA ALA A 573 -23.27 -18.72 21.19
C ALA A 573 -23.11 -19.04 19.69
N ALA A 574 -22.50 -18.14 18.91
CA ALA A 574 -22.18 -18.38 17.51
C ALA A 574 -21.18 -19.54 17.33
N MET A 575 -20.10 -19.56 18.12
CA MET A 575 -19.11 -20.66 18.09
C MET A 575 -19.77 -22.01 18.43
N SER A 576 -20.63 -22.02 19.45
CA SER A 576 -21.33 -23.23 19.89
C SER A 576 -22.38 -23.72 18.89
N ALA A 577 -23.11 -22.82 18.23
CA ALA A 577 -24.09 -23.19 17.21
C ALA A 577 -23.44 -23.70 15.92
N HIS A 578 -22.25 -23.19 15.58
CA HIS A 578 -21.58 -23.44 14.29
C HIS A 578 -20.19 -24.06 14.44
N ARG A 579 -20.05 -25.06 15.32
CA ARG A 579 -18.76 -25.72 15.65
C ARG A 579 -18.01 -26.23 14.43
N GLY A 580 -18.73 -26.78 13.44
CA GLY A 580 -18.15 -27.34 12.22
C GLY A 580 -17.86 -26.33 11.12
N VAL A 581 -18.18 -25.04 11.30
CA VAL A 581 -18.04 -24.04 10.24
C VAL A 581 -16.77 -23.22 10.43
N VAL A 582 -15.80 -23.44 9.54
CA VAL A 582 -14.49 -22.78 9.56
C VAL A 582 -14.59 -21.25 9.67
N GLY A 583 -15.36 -20.62 8.78
CA GLY A 583 -15.46 -19.16 8.71
C GLY A 583 -15.98 -18.53 10.01
N VAL A 584 -17.01 -19.14 10.63
CA VAL A 584 -17.56 -18.66 11.91
C VAL A 584 -16.54 -18.82 13.03
N GLN A 585 -15.84 -19.95 13.12
CA GLN A 585 -14.83 -20.17 14.16
C GLN A 585 -13.65 -19.20 14.01
N GLU A 586 -13.16 -18.96 12.80
CA GLU A 586 -12.07 -18.02 12.54
C GLU A 586 -12.45 -16.58 12.89
N ALA A 587 -13.60 -16.12 12.41
CA ALA A 587 -14.10 -14.77 12.68
C ALA A 587 -14.39 -14.56 14.18
N ALA A 588 -14.97 -15.56 14.86
CA ALA A 588 -15.24 -15.51 16.29
C ALA A 588 -13.95 -15.43 17.12
N CYS A 589 -12.95 -16.28 16.83
CA CYS A 589 -11.65 -16.23 17.49
C CYS A 589 -10.97 -14.87 17.28
N CYS A 590 -11.05 -14.29 16.08
CA CYS A 590 -10.51 -12.96 15.81
C CYS A 590 -11.26 -11.83 16.56
N ALA A 591 -12.58 -11.94 16.70
CA ALA A 591 -13.37 -11.01 17.50
C ALA A 591 -12.97 -11.07 18.98
N ILE A 592 -12.86 -12.27 19.54
CA ILE A 592 -12.40 -12.50 20.92
C ILE A 592 -11.01 -11.91 21.15
N ARG A 593 -10.05 -12.20 20.25
CA ARG A 593 -8.70 -11.64 20.29
C ARG A 593 -8.69 -10.13 20.41
N ASN A 594 -9.51 -9.45 19.59
CA ASN A 594 -9.50 -8.00 19.51
C ASN A 594 -10.21 -7.35 20.71
N ILE A 595 -11.31 -7.94 21.18
CA ILE A 595 -12.02 -7.46 22.39
C ILE A 595 -11.14 -7.61 23.64
N ALA A 596 -10.40 -8.71 23.78
CA ALA A 596 -9.53 -8.96 24.94
C ALA A 596 -8.16 -8.25 24.87
N GLY A 597 -7.74 -7.80 23.68
CA GLY A 597 -6.42 -7.21 23.46
C GLY A 597 -6.23 -5.89 24.23
N ASN A 598 -5.34 -5.88 25.21
CA ASN A 598 -5.07 -4.75 26.11
C ASN A 598 -6.35 -4.19 26.79
N ASN A 599 -7.35 -5.04 27.04
CA ASN A 599 -8.61 -4.66 27.68
C ASN A 599 -8.96 -5.65 28.79
N ASP A 600 -8.65 -5.30 30.03
CA ASP A 600 -8.80 -6.21 31.17
C ASP A 600 -10.26 -6.59 31.44
N GLY A 601 -11.22 -5.69 31.18
CA GLY A 601 -12.64 -6.01 31.25
C GLY A 601 -13.04 -7.12 30.26
N GLY A 602 -12.49 -7.08 29.04
CA GLY A 602 -12.69 -8.11 28.04
C GLY A 602 -12.05 -9.45 28.42
N LYS A 603 -10.87 -9.42 29.04
CA LYS A 603 -10.20 -10.64 29.53
C LYS A 603 -10.98 -11.29 30.67
N VAL A 604 -11.42 -10.50 31.65
CA VAL A 604 -12.20 -10.99 32.80
C VAL A 604 -13.51 -11.61 32.32
N GLU A 605 -14.21 -10.94 31.41
CA GLU A 605 -15.47 -11.46 30.85
C GLU A 605 -15.25 -12.73 30.02
N ALA A 606 -14.18 -12.81 29.23
CA ALA A 606 -13.82 -14.00 28.48
C ALA A 606 -13.58 -15.22 29.39
N VAL A 607 -12.93 -15.00 30.55
CA VAL A 607 -12.74 -16.04 31.58
C VAL A 607 -14.07 -16.41 32.22
N ARG A 608 -14.90 -15.44 32.61
CA ARG A 608 -16.22 -15.67 33.23
C ARG A 608 -17.13 -16.52 32.36
N LEU A 609 -17.07 -16.34 31.04
CA LEU A 609 -17.84 -17.10 30.06
C LEU A 609 -17.24 -18.46 29.73
N GLY A 610 -15.97 -18.73 30.08
CA GLY A 610 -15.29 -19.98 29.75
C GLY A 610 -14.85 -20.07 28.29
N LEU A 611 -14.60 -18.94 27.61
CA LEU A 611 -14.30 -18.90 26.17
C LEU A 611 -13.06 -19.71 25.75
N LEU A 612 -12.14 -19.98 26.67
CA LEU A 612 -10.98 -20.82 26.37
C LEU A 612 -11.36 -22.25 25.98
N ALA A 613 -12.38 -22.81 26.61
CA ALA A 613 -12.87 -24.14 26.25
C ALA A 613 -13.49 -24.13 24.84
N ASP A 614 -14.16 -23.04 24.46
CA ASP A 614 -14.70 -22.87 23.11
C ASP A 614 -13.59 -22.68 22.07
N VAL A 615 -12.56 -21.88 22.37
CA VAL A 615 -11.39 -21.70 21.50
C VAL A 615 -10.62 -23.01 21.34
N GLN A 616 -10.46 -23.78 22.41
CA GLN A 616 -9.87 -25.12 22.38
C GLN A 616 -10.68 -26.09 21.51
N ALA A 617 -12.00 -26.07 21.65
CA ALA A 617 -12.90 -26.88 20.84
C ALA A 617 -12.79 -26.51 19.36
N ALA A 618 -12.67 -25.22 19.03
CA ALA A 618 -12.43 -24.74 17.67
C ALA A 618 -11.09 -25.24 17.11
N MET A 619 -10.01 -25.15 17.89
CA MET A 619 -8.69 -25.68 17.50
C MET A 619 -8.75 -27.19 17.24
N SER A 620 -9.44 -27.93 18.10
CA SER A 620 -9.60 -29.38 17.98
C SER A 620 -10.46 -29.81 16.80
N ALA A 621 -11.54 -29.08 16.51
CA ALA A 621 -12.41 -29.36 15.37
C ALA A 621 -11.73 -29.02 14.02
N HIS A 622 -10.84 -28.03 13.99
CA HIS A 622 -10.25 -27.48 12.77
C HIS A 622 -8.72 -27.57 12.76
N ARG A 623 -8.15 -28.70 13.18
CA ARG A 623 -6.69 -28.92 13.29
C ARG A 623 -5.92 -28.63 12.00
N GLY A 624 -6.51 -28.96 10.84
CA GLY A 624 -5.89 -28.77 9.53
C GLY A 624 -6.05 -27.36 8.94
N VAL A 625 -6.78 -26.46 9.58
CA VAL A 625 -7.09 -25.14 9.02
C VAL A 625 -6.18 -24.08 9.62
N VAL A 626 -5.26 -23.56 8.80
CA VAL A 626 -4.28 -22.53 9.20
C VAL A 626 -4.95 -21.31 9.85
N GLY A 627 -5.98 -20.74 9.21
CA GLY A 627 -6.66 -19.52 9.69
C GLY A 627 -7.25 -19.68 11.09
N VAL A 628 -7.95 -20.79 11.36
CA VAL A 628 -8.52 -21.07 12.68
C VAL A 628 -7.42 -21.25 13.74
N GLN A 629 -6.34 -21.98 13.42
CA GLN A 629 -5.23 -22.16 14.36
C GLN A 629 -4.54 -20.82 14.69
N GLU A 630 -4.30 -19.98 13.69
CA GLU A 630 -3.70 -18.65 13.88
C GLU A 630 -4.60 -17.75 14.75
N ALA A 631 -5.89 -17.66 14.41
CA ALA A 631 -6.87 -16.87 15.13
C ALA A 631 -7.00 -17.32 16.59
N ALA A 632 -7.11 -18.63 16.82
CA ALA A 632 -7.23 -19.23 18.13
C ALA A 632 -5.97 -18.99 19.00
N CYS A 633 -4.77 -19.22 18.45
CA CYS A 633 -3.52 -18.95 19.18
C CYS A 633 -3.40 -17.47 19.57
N CYS A 634 -3.79 -16.56 18.69
CA CYS A 634 -3.81 -15.13 19.02
C CYS A 634 -4.84 -14.78 20.10
N ALA A 635 -6.03 -15.40 20.07
CA ALA A 635 -7.05 -15.19 21.09
C ALA A 635 -6.53 -15.64 22.45
N ILE A 636 -5.97 -16.85 22.53
CA ILE A 636 -5.34 -17.40 23.74
C ILE A 636 -4.26 -16.43 24.24
N ARG A 637 -3.32 -16.02 23.38
CA ARG A 637 -2.26 -15.06 23.74
C ARG A 637 -2.80 -13.78 24.38
N ASN A 638 -3.83 -13.19 23.79
CA ASN A 638 -4.35 -11.89 24.23
C ASN A 638 -5.15 -12.01 25.53
N ILE A 639 -5.93 -13.08 25.71
CA ILE A 639 -6.63 -13.32 26.98
C ILE A 639 -5.61 -13.66 28.09
N ALA A 640 -4.49 -14.32 27.75
CA ALA A 640 -3.42 -14.69 28.67
C ALA A 640 -2.57 -13.54 29.22
N GLY A 641 -2.49 -12.44 28.49
CA GLY A 641 -1.62 -11.32 28.85
C GLY A 641 -2.00 -10.70 30.19
N ASN A 642 -1.09 -10.74 31.16
CA ASN A 642 -1.20 -10.10 32.48
C ASN A 642 -2.44 -10.51 33.30
N ASN A 643 -2.91 -11.76 33.16
CA ASN A 643 -4.05 -12.27 33.92
C ASN A 643 -3.71 -13.64 34.56
N ASP A 644 -3.45 -13.67 35.86
CA ASP A 644 -3.00 -14.89 36.55
C ASP A 644 -4.13 -15.92 36.75
N GLY A 645 -5.37 -15.47 36.99
CA GLY A 645 -6.54 -16.35 37.06
C GLY A 645 -6.79 -17.10 35.74
N PHE A 646 -6.46 -16.46 34.62
CA PHE A 646 -6.50 -17.08 33.30
C PHE A 646 -5.43 -18.17 33.11
N LYS A 647 -4.20 -17.94 33.57
CA LYS A 647 -3.08 -18.88 33.31
C LYS A 647 -3.32 -20.23 33.98
N VAL A 648 -3.96 -20.22 35.15
CA VAL A 648 -4.40 -21.43 35.85
C VAL A 648 -5.43 -22.21 35.03
N GLU A 649 -6.42 -21.52 34.46
CA GLU A 649 -7.45 -22.15 33.63
C GLU A 649 -6.88 -22.68 32.30
N ALA A 650 -5.94 -21.97 31.69
CA ALA A 650 -5.25 -22.41 30.49
C ALA A 650 -4.49 -23.73 30.69
N VAL A 651 -3.82 -23.89 31.84
CA VAL A 651 -3.16 -25.15 32.25
C VAL A 651 -4.19 -26.23 32.56
N ARG A 652 -5.27 -25.90 33.28
CA ARG A 652 -6.34 -26.87 33.60
C ARG A 652 -6.97 -27.48 32.35
N LEU A 653 -7.13 -26.69 31.29
CA LEU A 653 -7.67 -27.13 30.01
C LEU A 653 -6.64 -27.88 29.15
N GLY A 654 -5.34 -27.84 29.47
CA GLY A 654 -4.29 -28.46 28.65
C GLY A 654 -3.97 -27.69 27.37
N LEU A 655 -4.20 -26.37 27.33
CA LEU A 655 -4.04 -25.55 26.12
C LEU A 655 -2.61 -25.56 25.57
N LEU A 656 -1.59 -25.72 26.40
CA LEU A 656 -0.20 -25.83 25.94
C LEU A 656 -0.03 -27.03 25.00
N THR A 657 -0.64 -28.17 25.33
CA THR A 657 -0.62 -29.36 24.49
C THR A 657 -1.31 -29.13 23.15
N ASP A 658 -2.45 -28.44 23.13
CA ASP A 658 -3.18 -28.11 21.90
C ASP A 658 -2.40 -27.12 21.02
N VAL A 659 -1.80 -26.08 21.61
CA VAL A 659 -0.97 -25.12 20.89
C VAL A 659 0.25 -25.80 20.29
N GLN A 660 0.91 -26.69 21.03
CA GLN A 660 2.00 -27.51 20.48
C GLN A 660 1.52 -28.44 19.36
N ALA A 661 0.32 -29.03 19.48
CA ALA A 661 -0.26 -29.86 18.42
C ALA A 661 -0.50 -29.05 17.14
N ALA A 662 -0.99 -27.80 17.26
CA ALA A 662 -1.13 -26.87 16.15
C ALA A 662 0.22 -26.55 15.49
N MET A 663 1.26 -26.29 16.28
CA MET A 663 2.63 -26.08 15.77
C MET A 663 3.17 -27.28 15.01
N ARG A 664 2.93 -28.51 15.51
CA ARG A 664 3.35 -29.74 14.84
C ARG A 664 2.60 -29.96 13.52
N ALA A 665 1.29 -29.72 13.51
CA ALA A 665 0.45 -29.85 12.32
C ALA A 665 0.84 -28.85 11.21
N HIS A 666 1.32 -27.66 11.59
CA HIS A 666 1.62 -26.56 10.68
C HIS A 666 3.10 -26.13 10.72
N ARG A 667 4.02 -27.11 10.74
CA ARG A 667 5.47 -26.87 10.94
C ARG A 667 6.12 -25.92 9.93
N GLY A 668 5.60 -25.85 8.71
CA GLY A 668 6.11 -24.97 7.64
C GLY A 668 5.42 -23.60 7.56
N VAL A 669 4.41 -23.34 8.38
CA VAL A 669 3.59 -22.12 8.30
C VAL A 669 4.06 -21.12 9.34
N VAL A 670 4.85 -20.12 8.91
CA VAL A 670 5.51 -19.16 9.80
C VAL A 670 4.52 -18.44 10.72
N CYS A 671 3.37 -17.99 10.20
CA CYS A 671 2.39 -17.26 11.02
C CYS A 671 1.86 -18.10 12.20
N VAL A 672 1.53 -19.38 11.97
CA VAL A 672 1.05 -20.27 13.05
C VAL A 672 2.14 -20.46 14.11
N GLN A 673 3.40 -20.65 13.71
CA GLN A 673 4.51 -20.78 14.65
C GLN A 673 4.68 -19.53 15.51
N GLU A 674 4.67 -18.34 14.90
CA GLU A 674 4.81 -17.07 15.62
C GLU A 674 3.67 -16.85 16.63
N LYS A 675 2.43 -17.07 16.22
CA LYS A 675 1.27 -16.84 17.10
C LYS A 675 1.22 -17.87 18.23
N ALA A 676 1.55 -19.13 17.94
CA ALA A 676 1.63 -20.20 18.93
C ALA A 676 2.72 -19.93 19.96
N CYS A 677 3.93 -19.53 19.55
CA CYS A 677 5.00 -19.13 20.47
C CYS A 677 4.57 -18.00 21.40
N GLY A 678 3.88 -16.98 20.88
CA GLY A 678 3.33 -15.90 21.70
C GLY A 678 2.28 -16.38 22.70
N ALA A 679 1.42 -17.32 22.31
CA ALA A 679 0.44 -17.92 23.22
C ALA A 679 1.12 -18.69 24.37
N ILE A 680 2.11 -19.53 24.05
CA ILE A 680 2.91 -20.27 25.04
C ILE A 680 3.61 -19.30 25.99
N GLN A 681 4.26 -18.25 25.45
CA GLN A 681 4.95 -17.25 26.24
C GLN A 681 4.01 -16.62 27.28
N ASN A 682 2.81 -16.20 26.89
CA ASN A 682 1.89 -15.54 27.81
C ASN A 682 1.23 -16.51 28.80
N ILE A 683 1.05 -17.79 28.45
CA ILE A 683 0.57 -18.82 29.38
C ILE A 683 1.64 -19.11 30.46
N ALA A 684 2.91 -19.20 30.06
CA ALA A 684 4.04 -19.53 30.94
C ALA A 684 4.54 -18.34 31.78
N HIS A 685 4.33 -17.10 31.32
CA HIS A 685 4.80 -15.91 32.03
C HIS A 685 4.13 -15.80 33.41
N THR A 686 4.93 -15.77 34.49
CA THR A 686 4.52 -15.69 35.91
C THR A 686 3.61 -16.81 36.47
N ASN A 687 3.39 -17.91 35.75
CA ASN A 687 2.65 -19.08 36.25
C ASN A 687 3.57 -20.30 36.42
N ASP A 688 3.85 -20.72 37.66
CA ASP A 688 4.79 -21.82 37.93
C ASP A 688 4.32 -23.17 37.34
N GLY A 689 3.01 -23.41 37.23
CA GLY A 689 2.49 -24.60 36.55
C GLY A 689 2.76 -24.60 35.04
N GLY A 690 2.57 -23.45 34.38
CA GLY A 690 2.87 -23.27 32.95
C GLY A 690 4.35 -23.08 32.63
N LYS A 691 5.23 -22.91 33.62
CA LYS A 691 6.69 -22.98 33.45
C LYS A 691 7.21 -24.42 33.49
N VAL A 692 6.48 -25.33 34.14
CA VAL A 692 6.86 -26.74 34.33
C VAL A 692 6.39 -27.59 33.15
N GLU A 693 5.18 -27.34 32.66
CA GLU A 693 4.64 -27.89 31.40
C GLU A 693 5.23 -27.18 30.18
#